data_AF-A0A7L3VWV3-F1
#
_entry.id   AF-A0A7L3VWV3-F1
#
_cell.length_a   1.000
_cell.length_b   1.000
_cell.length_c   1.000
_cell.angle_alpha   90.00
_cell.angle_beta   90.00
_cell.angle_gamma   90.00
#
_symmetry.space_group_name_H-M   'P 1'
#
loop_
_entity.id
_entity.type
_entity.pdbx_description
1 polymer ?
#
loop_
_entity_poly.entity_id
_entity_poly.type
_entity_poly.pdbx_seq_one_letter_code
_entity_poly.pdbx_strand_id
1 'polypeptide(L)'
;TGLSIQKCDFMIPENNKSHHTEEISTKRLIVRRGQPFTITVSFSAPVHNYLKQMKRTFLIVQTGPHSSKADEIQAEFPISSLGDQKQWSAAVEEQDPNFWTLRVNTPANAPIGQYALLFRASKSPQLLGNFTLLFNPWCRDDEVFLANEAQRQEYILNQDGIIYQGTENAILAQPWDFSQFEEDMLDICFILLALGEHSQREKDPAQRRSPVHVCRAAAAMLNCSEFRSLTEYEPGQHHNGTPPSKWLGSSPILQQWIASQFQPVRSGRCWVFAAVLCSVLRCLGIPTRVVTGFTWAHNTKSSLSVDEYYDEDGTLLTQDKSARVWTFHVWNECWMARSDLLPEYSGWQALDATCQEKSKGLSFCGPAPVHAIKEGDTQVDYDVCYFFAAINAKCHVWIHKADDTLKPAFGGTKYTGNNISTKSVGSERCEDITQNYKYPEGSLQEKKVLDKACRNMKELETTTSSTQFIFIPTALEEPVNLFIHFQSSSLQLGQDMTLSIEVFNHTDREKATHLVVGIQALHYNGVPIAQLWKEEFHFNLHGNSVNNLKVSVPYTWFGKELGENHLLRLTAVLRDEDSSFMYLAQEEISIGDSPLTIEFPENMVQYEPSTAKISLQNPLMEPLEQCVIAVTGRGLIYRQRNYRLGSVQAKSTQELEIPFTPTRAGPSRLTACLTCLQLHNLKSYRTTNIAAA
;
A
#
# COMPACT_ATOMS: atom_id res chain seq x y z
N THR A 1 -36.02 47.18 -4.73
CA THR A 1 -35.90 45.77 -4.30
C THR A 1 -35.18 45.00 -5.39
N GLY A 2 -34.16 44.23 -5.04
CA GLY A 2 -33.39 43.43 -6.01
C GLY A 2 -33.94 42.01 -6.12
N LEU A 3 -33.55 41.27 -7.15
CA LEU A 3 -33.86 39.84 -7.26
C LEU A 3 -33.29 39.08 -6.04
N SER A 4 -34.16 38.40 -5.29
CA SER A 4 -33.81 37.55 -4.15
C SER A 4 -34.01 36.08 -4.50
N ILE A 5 -33.14 35.22 -3.98
CA ILE A 5 -33.23 33.77 -4.13
C ILE A 5 -34.09 33.20 -3.01
N GLN A 6 -35.06 32.36 -3.38
CA GLN A 6 -35.90 31.65 -2.43
C GLN A 6 -35.24 30.35 -1.96
N LYS A 7 -34.72 29.55 -2.89
CA LYS A 7 -34.02 28.29 -2.62
C LYS A 7 -33.12 27.92 -3.80
N CYS A 8 -32.09 27.13 -3.52
CA CYS A 8 -31.28 26.46 -4.54
C CYS A 8 -31.36 24.95 -4.29
N ASP A 9 -31.79 24.19 -5.28
CA ASP A 9 -31.69 22.74 -5.28
C ASP A 9 -30.41 22.34 -6.00
N PHE A 10 -29.57 21.54 -5.34
CA PHE A 10 -28.30 21.06 -5.91
C PHE A 10 -28.45 19.73 -6.64
N MET A 11 -29.66 19.19 -6.81
CA MET A 11 -29.93 17.94 -7.54
C MET A 11 -28.98 16.82 -7.10
N ILE A 12 -28.81 16.70 -5.76
CA ILE A 12 -27.72 15.92 -5.15
C ILE A 12 -27.73 14.45 -5.61
N PRO A 13 -28.86 13.73 -5.62
CA PRO A 13 -28.88 12.32 -6.03
C PRO A 13 -28.44 12.14 -7.49
N GLU A 14 -28.94 12.96 -8.41
CA GLU A 14 -28.64 12.88 -9.84
C GLU A 14 -27.19 13.24 -10.13
N ASN A 15 -26.72 14.35 -9.55
CA ASN A 15 -25.35 14.81 -9.73
C ASN A 15 -24.37 13.79 -9.15
N ASN A 16 -24.53 13.37 -7.89
CA ASN A 16 -23.59 12.44 -7.27
C ASN A 16 -23.52 11.11 -8.04
N LYS A 17 -24.67 10.59 -8.51
CA LYS A 17 -24.71 9.39 -9.36
C LYS A 17 -23.96 9.60 -10.68
N SER A 18 -24.17 10.73 -11.35
CA SER A 18 -23.47 11.03 -12.61
C SER A 18 -21.96 11.24 -12.44
N HIS A 19 -21.53 11.62 -11.23
CA HIS A 19 -20.13 11.89 -10.88
C HIS A 19 -19.45 10.71 -10.15
N HIS A 20 -20.14 9.58 -9.96
CA HIS A 20 -19.62 8.41 -9.26
C HIS A 20 -19.18 8.76 -7.82
N THR A 21 -20.07 9.42 -7.07
CA THR A 21 -19.88 9.89 -5.69
C THR A 21 -21.10 9.63 -4.80
N GLU A 22 -22.10 8.90 -5.30
CA GLU A 22 -23.34 8.56 -4.58
C GLU A 22 -23.08 7.70 -3.33
N GLU A 23 -22.02 6.89 -3.35
CA GLU A 23 -21.59 6.11 -2.19
C GLU A 23 -20.96 6.96 -1.08
N ILE A 24 -20.38 8.11 -1.44
CA ILE A 24 -19.72 9.01 -0.48
C ILE A 24 -20.78 9.78 0.31
N SER A 25 -21.81 10.28 -0.36
CA SER A 25 -22.91 10.98 0.31
C SER A 25 -24.19 11.01 -0.51
N THR A 26 -25.31 10.92 0.19
CA THR A 26 -26.66 11.20 -0.34
C THR A 26 -27.21 12.56 0.12
N LYS A 27 -26.47 13.26 0.98
CA LYS A 27 -26.90 14.53 1.62
C LYS A 27 -26.08 15.74 1.17
N ARG A 28 -24.85 15.54 0.72
CA ARG A 28 -23.93 16.60 0.28
C ARG A 28 -23.67 16.48 -1.21
N LEU A 29 -23.61 17.60 -1.92
CA LEU A 29 -23.18 17.62 -3.33
C LEU A 29 -21.66 17.37 -3.39
N ILE A 30 -21.27 16.28 -4.03
CA ILE A 30 -19.87 15.91 -4.24
C ILE A 30 -19.69 15.62 -5.72
N VAL A 31 -18.89 16.43 -6.38
CA VAL A 31 -18.70 16.37 -7.84
C VAL A 31 -17.23 16.26 -8.18
N ARG A 32 -16.94 15.87 -9.41
CA ARG A 32 -15.57 15.71 -9.93
C ARG A 32 -15.28 16.79 -10.96
N ARG A 33 -14.07 17.35 -10.92
CA ARG A 33 -13.64 18.45 -11.78
C ARG A 33 -13.70 18.09 -13.28
N GLY A 34 -13.81 19.08 -14.15
CA GLY A 34 -13.88 18.83 -15.61
C GLY A 34 -15.17 18.16 -16.10
N GLN A 35 -16.15 17.95 -15.22
CA GLN A 35 -17.47 17.44 -15.55
C GLN A 35 -18.54 18.41 -15.01
N PRO A 36 -19.56 18.74 -15.80
CA PRO A 36 -20.62 19.65 -15.38
C PRO A 36 -21.66 18.97 -14.47
N PHE A 37 -22.25 19.76 -13.58
CA PHE A 37 -23.34 19.38 -12.69
C PHE A 37 -24.50 20.37 -12.79
N THR A 38 -25.71 19.95 -12.40
CA THR A 38 -26.94 20.74 -12.58
C THR A 38 -27.46 21.28 -11.24
N ILE A 39 -27.92 22.53 -11.22
CA ILE A 39 -28.58 23.14 -10.05
C ILE A 39 -29.86 23.86 -10.49
N THR A 40 -30.83 23.96 -9.58
CA THR A 40 -32.09 24.68 -9.82
C THR A 40 -32.22 25.83 -8.84
N VAL A 41 -32.14 27.07 -9.36
CA VAL A 41 -32.26 28.30 -8.55
C VAL A 41 -33.69 28.82 -8.65
N SER A 42 -34.41 28.83 -7.52
CA SER A 42 -35.75 29.42 -7.43
C SER A 42 -35.69 30.85 -6.90
N PHE A 43 -36.41 31.77 -7.53
CA PHE A 43 -36.45 33.18 -7.18
C PHE A 43 -37.69 33.53 -6.37
N SER A 44 -37.61 34.53 -5.49
CA SER A 44 -38.76 34.94 -4.66
C SER A 44 -39.85 35.69 -5.44
N ALA A 45 -39.56 36.11 -6.68
CA ALA A 45 -40.51 36.79 -7.55
C ALA A 45 -40.14 36.55 -9.02
N PRO A 46 -41.10 36.68 -9.96
CA PRO A 46 -40.85 36.45 -11.36
C PRO A 46 -39.69 37.27 -11.93
N VAL A 47 -38.78 36.59 -12.62
CA VAL A 47 -37.55 37.11 -13.20
C VAL A 47 -37.80 38.26 -14.19
N HIS A 48 -38.95 38.28 -14.86
CA HIS A 48 -39.32 39.35 -15.80
C HIS A 48 -39.39 40.74 -15.13
N ASN A 49 -39.62 40.80 -13.81
CA ASN A 49 -39.61 42.04 -13.04
C ASN A 49 -38.20 42.64 -12.89
N TYR A 50 -37.16 41.86 -13.20
CA TYR A 50 -35.76 42.16 -12.96
C TYR A 50 -34.89 42.05 -14.22
N LEU A 51 -35.47 42.08 -15.42
CA LEU A 51 -34.76 41.88 -16.70
C LEU A 51 -33.48 42.72 -16.88
N LYS A 52 -33.42 43.95 -16.33
CA LYS A 52 -32.20 44.78 -16.36
C LYS A 52 -31.07 44.22 -15.48
N GLN A 53 -31.40 43.58 -14.35
CA GLN A 53 -30.44 42.93 -13.44
C GLN A 53 -30.00 41.57 -14.00
N MET A 54 -30.88 40.87 -14.73
CA MET A 54 -30.58 39.58 -15.34
C MET A 54 -29.56 39.61 -16.49
N LYS A 55 -29.30 40.79 -17.06
CA LYS A 55 -28.20 40.95 -18.03
C LYS A 55 -26.80 40.91 -17.41
N ARG A 56 -26.71 40.86 -16.07
CA ARG A 56 -25.48 40.88 -15.27
C ARG A 56 -25.56 39.90 -14.10
N THR A 57 -25.95 38.67 -14.39
CA THR A 57 -25.97 37.58 -13.40
C THR A 57 -24.69 36.76 -13.50
N PHE A 58 -24.06 36.56 -12.35
CA PHE A 58 -22.84 35.79 -12.22
C PHE A 58 -23.01 34.72 -11.17
N LEU A 59 -22.35 33.58 -11.40
CA LEU A 59 -22.01 32.66 -10.33
C LEU A 59 -20.58 32.96 -9.87
N ILE A 60 -20.36 32.73 -8.60
CA ILE A 60 -19.08 32.90 -7.94
C ILE A 60 -18.80 31.61 -7.19
N VAL A 61 -17.62 31.05 -7.40
CA VAL A 61 -17.12 29.93 -6.61
C VAL A 61 -15.96 30.42 -5.76
N GLN A 62 -15.91 29.97 -4.51
CA GLN A 62 -14.86 30.29 -3.54
C GLN A 62 -14.36 29.03 -2.86
N THR A 63 -13.04 28.87 -2.75
CA THR A 63 -12.39 27.80 -1.99
C THR A 63 -11.11 28.31 -1.30
N GLY A 64 -10.65 27.62 -0.27
CA GLY A 64 -9.46 27.99 0.51
C GLY A 64 -9.77 28.24 1.99
N PRO A 65 -8.74 28.38 2.84
CA PRO A 65 -8.90 28.54 4.27
C PRO A 65 -9.57 29.90 4.60
N HIS A 66 -10.66 29.88 5.36
CA HIS A 66 -11.41 31.07 5.77
C HIS A 66 -10.62 32.08 6.62
N SER A 67 -9.35 31.81 6.95
CA SER A 67 -8.51 32.64 7.80
C SER A 67 -8.01 33.93 7.13
N SER A 68 -7.97 34.01 5.79
CA SER A 68 -7.52 35.21 5.07
C SER A 68 -8.18 35.32 3.69
N LYS A 69 -8.62 36.53 3.30
CA LYS A 69 -9.14 36.81 1.94
C LYS A 69 -8.06 36.75 0.85
N ALA A 70 -6.78 36.79 1.22
CA ALA A 70 -5.66 36.75 0.27
C ALA A 70 -5.37 35.33 -0.22
N ASP A 71 -5.76 34.31 0.56
CA ASP A 71 -5.54 32.90 0.26
C ASP A 71 -6.81 32.22 -0.31
N GLU A 72 -7.91 32.98 -0.48
CA GLU A 72 -9.18 32.50 -1.02
C GLU A 72 -9.15 32.53 -2.56
N ILE A 73 -9.27 31.36 -3.18
CA ILE A 73 -9.35 31.22 -4.64
C ILE A 73 -10.81 31.47 -5.03
N GLN A 74 -11.02 32.52 -5.80
CA GLN A 74 -12.34 32.91 -6.28
C GLN A 74 -12.38 32.97 -7.81
N ALA A 75 -13.43 32.41 -8.39
CA ALA A 75 -13.74 32.58 -9.82
C ALA A 75 -15.18 33.12 -9.97
N GLU A 76 -15.32 34.20 -10.71
CA GLU A 76 -16.62 34.79 -11.09
C GLU A 76 -16.85 34.56 -12.58
N PHE A 77 -18.00 34.03 -12.95
CA PHE A 77 -18.34 33.70 -14.33
C PHE A 77 -19.80 34.01 -14.65
N PRO A 78 -20.09 34.52 -15.86
CA PRO A 78 -21.45 34.90 -16.24
C PRO A 78 -22.33 33.68 -16.47
N ILE A 79 -23.63 33.83 -16.19
CA ILE A 79 -24.65 32.87 -16.61
C ILE A 79 -25.04 33.23 -18.04
N SER A 80 -24.82 32.32 -18.99
CA SER A 80 -25.10 32.56 -20.41
C SER A 80 -25.79 31.37 -21.08
N SER A 81 -26.15 31.49 -22.36
CA SER A 81 -26.69 30.37 -23.15
C SER A 81 -25.59 29.50 -23.79
N LEU A 82 -24.35 29.98 -23.83
CA LEU A 82 -23.20 29.32 -24.45
C LEU A 82 -22.15 29.04 -23.36
N GLY A 83 -22.12 27.82 -22.83
CA GLY A 83 -21.12 27.42 -21.83
C GLY A 83 -19.77 27.09 -22.45
N ASP A 84 -18.67 27.51 -21.80
CA ASP A 84 -17.33 26.99 -22.08
C ASP A 84 -17.07 25.75 -21.23
N GLN A 85 -16.79 24.62 -21.88
CA GLN A 85 -16.54 23.33 -21.22
C GLN A 85 -15.15 23.25 -20.57
N LYS A 86 -14.23 24.19 -20.87
CA LYS A 86 -12.85 24.14 -20.35
C LYS A 86 -12.61 25.04 -19.14
N GLN A 87 -13.54 25.92 -18.81
CA GLN A 87 -13.43 26.88 -17.72
C GLN A 87 -14.65 26.82 -16.80
N TRP A 88 -14.60 27.57 -15.70
CA TRP A 88 -15.78 27.82 -14.90
C TRP A 88 -16.83 28.54 -15.74
N SER A 89 -17.99 27.92 -15.95
CA SER A 89 -19.07 28.49 -16.74
C SER A 89 -20.43 28.01 -16.24
N ALA A 90 -21.48 28.78 -16.52
CA ALA A 90 -22.85 28.39 -16.25
C ALA A 90 -23.71 28.60 -17.49
N ALA A 91 -24.39 27.53 -17.90
CA ALA A 91 -25.34 27.55 -19.00
C ALA A 91 -26.77 27.41 -18.46
N VAL A 92 -27.71 28.20 -19.00
CA VAL A 92 -29.15 28.02 -18.70
C VAL A 92 -29.67 26.84 -19.52
N GLU A 93 -30.14 25.80 -18.85
CA GLU A 93 -30.78 24.64 -19.50
C GLU A 93 -32.31 24.82 -19.58
N GLU A 94 -32.90 25.33 -18.51
CA GLU A 94 -34.34 25.61 -18.45
C GLU A 94 -34.57 27.00 -17.85
N GLN A 95 -35.50 27.73 -18.46
CA GLN A 95 -35.85 29.09 -18.05
C GLN A 95 -37.35 29.19 -17.80
N ASP A 96 -37.72 29.28 -16.52
CA ASP A 96 -39.07 29.62 -16.06
C ASP A 96 -39.07 31.03 -15.42
N PRO A 97 -40.22 31.73 -15.37
CA PRO A 97 -40.31 32.99 -14.65
C PRO A 97 -39.89 32.91 -13.18
N ASN A 98 -40.06 31.78 -12.50
CA ASN A 98 -39.80 31.65 -11.07
C ASN A 98 -38.56 30.82 -10.73
N PHE A 99 -38.00 30.06 -11.67
CA PHE A 99 -36.79 29.29 -11.44
C PHE A 99 -35.95 29.11 -12.71
N TRP A 100 -34.65 28.94 -12.52
CA TRP A 100 -33.70 28.59 -13.58
C TRP A 100 -33.01 27.28 -13.26
N THR A 101 -32.96 26.37 -14.23
CA THR A 101 -32.09 25.20 -14.19
C THR A 101 -30.79 25.55 -14.88
N LEU A 102 -29.68 25.47 -14.14
CA LEU A 102 -28.35 25.87 -14.57
C LEU A 102 -27.44 24.64 -14.62
N ARG A 103 -26.71 24.50 -15.72
CA ARG A 103 -25.58 23.58 -15.84
C ARG A 103 -24.30 24.31 -15.52
N VAL A 104 -23.66 23.94 -14.42
CA VAL A 104 -22.40 24.53 -13.95
C VAL A 104 -21.25 23.63 -14.38
N ASN A 105 -20.30 24.20 -15.12
CA ASN A 105 -19.09 23.51 -15.55
C ASN A 105 -17.90 23.92 -14.69
N THR A 106 -16.97 22.98 -14.49
CA THR A 106 -15.72 23.19 -13.75
C THR A 106 -14.53 22.90 -14.67
N PRO A 107 -13.41 23.63 -14.59
CA PRO A 107 -12.22 23.28 -15.35
C PRO A 107 -11.60 21.98 -14.83
N ALA A 108 -11.02 21.17 -15.72
CA ALA A 108 -10.39 19.89 -15.36
C ALA A 108 -9.13 20.04 -14.48
N ASN A 109 -8.57 21.25 -14.37
CA ASN A 109 -7.45 21.60 -13.49
C ASN A 109 -7.87 22.47 -12.30
N ALA A 110 -9.15 22.47 -11.92
CA ALA A 110 -9.60 23.13 -10.70
C ALA A 110 -8.90 22.50 -9.47
N PRO A 111 -8.52 23.30 -8.45
CA PRO A 111 -8.11 22.78 -7.15
C PRO A 111 -9.22 21.94 -6.51
N ILE A 112 -8.88 20.77 -5.95
CA ILE A 112 -9.86 19.98 -5.20
C ILE A 112 -10.10 20.59 -3.81
N GLY A 113 -11.29 20.39 -3.25
CA GLY A 113 -11.64 20.96 -1.95
C GLY A 113 -13.12 21.22 -1.75
N GLN A 114 -13.45 21.83 -0.62
CA GLN A 114 -14.76 22.38 -0.35
C GLN A 114 -14.91 23.76 -1.01
N TYR A 115 -16.05 23.97 -1.66
CA TYR A 115 -16.40 25.21 -2.36
C TYR A 115 -17.70 25.78 -1.85
N ALA A 116 -17.76 27.11 -1.72
CA ALA A 116 -19.00 27.87 -1.60
C ALA A 116 -19.42 28.37 -2.98
N LEU A 117 -20.70 28.18 -3.33
CA LEU A 117 -21.30 28.69 -4.56
C LEU A 117 -22.21 29.87 -4.22
N LEU A 118 -21.95 31.02 -4.82
CA LEU A 118 -22.72 32.24 -4.62
C LEU A 118 -23.29 32.75 -5.94
N PHE A 119 -24.44 33.41 -5.85
CA PHE A 119 -25.12 34.05 -6.96
C PHE A 119 -25.11 35.57 -6.79
N ARG A 120 -24.74 36.28 -7.86
CA ARG A 120 -24.69 37.74 -7.90
C ARG A 120 -25.60 38.27 -9.01
N ALA A 121 -26.75 38.82 -8.62
CA ALA A 121 -27.63 39.64 -9.47
C ALA A 121 -27.68 41.12 -9.04
N SER A 122 -27.16 41.44 -7.85
CA SER A 122 -27.14 42.78 -7.27
C SER A 122 -25.78 43.06 -6.60
N LYS A 123 -25.64 44.15 -5.84
CA LYS A 123 -24.34 44.54 -5.25
C LYS A 123 -23.78 43.51 -4.26
N SER A 124 -24.61 42.73 -3.58
CA SER A 124 -24.18 41.70 -2.63
C SER A 124 -24.45 40.29 -3.17
N PRO A 125 -23.43 39.40 -3.20
CA PRO A 125 -23.63 38.00 -3.55
C PRO A 125 -24.46 37.28 -2.46
N GLN A 126 -25.29 36.34 -2.88
CA GLN A 126 -26.09 35.48 -1.99
C GLN A 126 -25.54 34.05 -2.05
N LEU A 127 -25.32 33.41 -0.91
CA LEU A 127 -24.87 32.01 -0.86
C LEU A 127 -26.00 31.10 -1.36
N LEU A 128 -25.71 30.28 -2.36
CA LEU A 128 -26.60 29.22 -2.82
C LEU A 128 -26.43 27.96 -1.97
N GLY A 129 -25.18 27.64 -1.64
CA GLY A 129 -24.80 26.49 -0.81
C GLY A 129 -23.36 26.07 -1.06
N ASN A 130 -22.99 24.89 -0.55
CA ASN A 130 -21.64 24.36 -0.62
C ASN A 130 -21.59 23.05 -1.39
N PHE A 131 -20.48 22.78 -2.05
CA PHE A 131 -20.19 21.50 -2.71
C PHE A 131 -18.74 21.12 -2.56
N THR A 132 -18.43 19.83 -2.71
CA THR A 132 -17.05 19.34 -2.73
C THR A 132 -16.64 19.00 -4.16
N LEU A 133 -15.43 19.40 -4.54
CA LEU A 133 -14.83 19.09 -5.83
C LEU A 133 -13.66 18.11 -5.65
N LEU A 134 -13.69 16.99 -6.38
CA LEU A 134 -12.68 15.94 -6.37
C LEU A 134 -11.95 15.83 -7.72
N PHE A 135 -10.87 15.05 -7.76
CA PHE A 135 -10.22 14.64 -9.01
C PHE A 135 -11.18 13.77 -9.85
N ASN A 136 -11.01 13.80 -11.17
CA ASN A 136 -11.89 13.13 -12.11
C ASN A 136 -11.19 12.15 -13.05
N PRO A 137 -11.10 10.85 -12.67
CA PRO A 137 -10.49 9.85 -13.54
C PRO A 137 -11.34 9.48 -14.76
N TRP A 138 -12.59 9.99 -14.88
CA TRP A 138 -13.44 9.85 -16.07
C TRP A 138 -13.29 11.02 -17.05
N CYS A 139 -12.70 12.15 -16.66
CA CYS A 139 -12.52 13.32 -17.52
C CYS A 139 -11.20 13.22 -18.28
N ARG A 140 -11.23 13.24 -19.63
CA ARG A 140 -10.03 13.12 -20.48
C ARG A 140 -9.01 14.25 -20.31
N ASP A 141 -9.48 15.42 -19.92
CA ASP A 141 -8.65 16.61 -19.72
C ASP A 141 -8.06 16.69 -18.31
N ASP A 142 -8.44 15.77 -17.41
CA ASP A 142 -7.90 15.69 -16.05
C ASP A 142 -6.58 14.88 -16.06
N GLU A 143 -5.59 15.35 -15.32
CA GLU A 143 -4.30 14.67 -15.16
C GLU A 143 -4.44 13.25 -14.59
N VAL A 144 -5.52 12.93 -13.86
CA VAL A 144 -5.76 11.57 -13.33
C VAL A 144 -6.61 10.70 -14.25
N PHE A 145 -6.86 11.12 -15.49
CA PHE A 145 -7.69 10.36 -16.44
C PHE A 145 -7.17 8.94 -16.63
N LEU A 146 -8.01 7.94 -16.35
CA LEU A 146 -7.68 6.55 -16.51
C LEU A 146 -8.65 5.91 -17.49
N ALA A 147 -8.21 5.65 -18.72
CA ALA A 147 -9.11 5.34 -19.84
C ALA A 147 -9.96 4.07 -19.65
N ASN A 148 -9.44 3.04 -18.98
CA ASN A 148 -10.10 1.76 -18.81
C ASN A 148 -11.14 1.79 -17.67
N GLU A 149 -12.39 1.45 -17.99
CA GLU A 149 -13.48 1.45 -17.01
C GLU A 149 -13.28 0.43 -15.88
N ALA A 150 -12.85 -0.79 -16.19
CA ALA A 150 -12.60 -1.80 -15.15
C ALA A 150 -11.49 -1.36 -14.17
N GLN A 151 -10.47 -0.66 -14.66
CA GLN A 151 -9.44 -0.08 -13.80
C GLN A 151 -9.98 1.08 -12.95
N ARG A 152 -10.90 1.91 -13.45
CA ARG A 152 -11.58 2.93 -12.63
C ARG A 152 -12.43 2.29 -11.54
N GLN A 153 -13.13 1.20 -11.86
CA GLN A 153 -13.87 0.43 -10.87
C GLN A 153 -12.94 -0.12 -9.78
N GLU A 154 -11.80 -0.73 -10.14
CA GLU A 154 -10.86 -1.30 -9.16
C GLU A 154 -10.08 -0.25 -8.34
N TYR A 155 -9.59 0.80 -8.98
CA TYR A 155 -8.60 1.71 -8.39
C TYR A 155 -9.21 2.98 -7.81
N ILE A 156 -10.53 3.16 -7.91
CA ILE A 156 -11.28 4.27 -7.27
C ILE A 156 -12.43 3.74 -6.44
N LEU A 157 -13.35 2.98 -7.05
CA LEU A 157 -14.64 2.66 -6.46
C LEU A 157 -14.59 1.39 -5.58
N ASN A 158 -13.74 0.43 -5.92
CA ASN A 158 -13.58 -0.77 -5.12
C ASN A 158 -12.93 -0.41 -3.77
N GLN A 159 -13.62 -0.74 -2.71
CA GLN A 159 -13.18 -0.52 -1.33
C GLN A 159 -12.61 -1.82 -0.72
N ASP A 160 -12.67 -2.95 -1.44
CA ASP A 160 -12.09 -4.23 -1.05
C ASP A 160 -10.68 -4.42 -1.61
N GLY A 161 -9.67 -4.33 -0.74
CA GLY A 161 -8.26 -4.52 -1.07
C GLY A 161 -7.71 -5.87 -0.63
N ILE A 162 -6.59 -6.25 -1.25
CA ILE A 162 -5.70 -7.33 -0.80
C ILE A 162 -4.29 -6.74 -0.73
N ILE A 163 -3.60 -7.04 0.35
CA ILE A 163 -2.18 -6.72 0.54
C ILE A 163 -1.43 -8.05 0.55
N TYR A 164 -0.40 -8.16 -0.28
CA TYR A 164 0.42 -9.37 -0.33
C TYR A 164 1.57 -9.28 0.68
N GLN A 165 1.80 -10.38 1.39
CA GLN A 165 2.87 -10.58 2.37
C GLN A 165 3.49 -11.96 2.15
N GLY A 166 4.33 -12.44 3.08
CA GLY A 166 5.02 -13.73 2.94
C GLY A 166 6.34 -13.56 2.20
N THR A 167 6.67 -14.50 1.32
CA THR A 167 7.91 -14.47 0.52
C THR A 167 7.61 -14.52 -0.97
N GLU A 168 8.61 -14.26 -1.82
CA GLU A 168 8.46 -14.30 -3.28
C GLU A 168 7.95 -15.64 -3.82
N ASN A 169 8.21 -16.74 -3.09
CA ASN A 169 7.85 -18.10 -3.45
C ASN A 169 6.56 -18.60 -2.77
N ALA A 170 6.09 -17.88 -1.75
CA ALA A 170 4.92 -18.22 -0.95
C ALA A 170 4.16 -16.95 -0.54
N ILE A 171 3.43 -16.38 -1.50
CA ILE A 171 2.68 -15.14 -1.31
C ILE A 171 1.43 -15.40 -0.46
N LEU A 172 1.28 -14.63 0.62
CA LEU A 172 0.10 -14.62 1.49
C LEU A 172 -0.78 -13.43 1.19
N ALA A 173 -2.07 -13.66 0.91
CA ALA A 173 -3.06 -12.62 0.67
C ALA A 173 -3.71 -12.16 1.99
N GLN A 174 -3.53 -10.88 2.34
CA GLN A 174 -4.14 -10.26 3.51
C GLN A 174 -5.29 -9.34 3.09
N PRO A 175 -6.56 -9.63 3.45
CA PRO A 175 -7.68 -8.77 3.10
C PRO A 175 -7.58 -7.43 3.85
N TRP A 176 -7.95 -6.35 3.17
CA TRP A 176 -8.01 -5.00 3.73
C TRP A 176 -9.27 -4.27 3.27
N ASP A 177 -9.96 -3.60 4.19
CA ASP A 177 -11.08 -2.71 3.89
C ASP A 177 -10.57 -1.27 3.78
N PHE A 178 -10.53 -0.72 2.57
CA PHE A 178 -10.09 0.66 2.36
C PHE A 178 -11.10 1.67 2.89
N SER A 179 -12.40 1.34 2.90
CA SER A 179 -13.48 2.13 3.48
C SER A 179 -13.50 3.61 3.06
N GLN A 180 -13.04 3.96 1.85
CA GLN A 180 -12.87 5.37 1.46
C GLN A 180 -14.18 6.15 1.34
N PHE A 181 -15.35 5.49 1.38
CA PHE A 181 -16.68 6.11 1.27
C PHE A 181 -17.48 6.11 2.58
N GLU A 182 -16.87 5.81 3.73
CA GLU A 182 -17.52 6.03 5.03
C GLU A 182 -17.80 7.53 5.24
N GLU A 183 -18.87 7.85 6.00
CA GLU A 183 -19.50 9.19 6.03
C GLU A 183 -18.54 10.35 6.35
N ASP A 184 -17.56 10.10 7.23
CA ASP A 184 -16.58 11.07 7.70
C ASP A 184 -15.25 11.06 6.94
N MET A 185 -14.95 9.99 6.19
CA MET A 185 -13.63 9.77 5.58
C MET A 185 -13.20 10.90 4.65
N LEU A 186 -14.12 11.47 3.87
CA LEU A 186 -13.79 12.56 2.96
C LEU A 186 -13.34 13.83 3.71
N ASP A 187 -14.02 14.17 4.81
CA ASP A 187 -13.66 15.34 5.62
C ASP A 187 -12.33 15.13 6.32
N ILE A 188 -12.10 13.91 6.83
CA ILE A 188 -10.82 13.49 7.41
C ILE A 188 -9.68 13.59 6.40
N CYS A 189 -9.90 13.18 5.14
CA CYS A 189 -8.90 13.30 4.08
C CYS A 189 -8.51 14.75 3.82
N PHE A 190 -9.47 15.69 3.77
CA PHE A 190 -9.16 17.11 3.61
C PHE A 190 -8.47 17.73 4.83
N ILE A 191 -8.80 17.30 6.05
CA ILE A 191 -8.07 17.70 7.26
C ILE A 191 -6.62 17.21 7.19
N LEU A 192 -6.42 15.95 6.82
CA LEU A 192 -5.09 15.36 6.63
C LEU A 192 -4.29 16.15 5.60
N LEU A 193 -4.87 16.46 4.43
CA LEU A 193 -4.19 17.27 3.41
C LEU A 193 -3.79 18.66 3.93
N ALA A 194 -4.68 19.37 4.61
CA ALA A 194 -4.40 20.70 5.12
C ALA A 194 -3.24 20.71 6.14
N LEU A 195 -3.16 19.69 6.99
CA LEU A 195 -2.03 19.52 7.92
C LEU A 195 -0.73 19.12 7.18
N GLY A 196 -0.84 18.32 6.12
CA GLY A 196 0.31 17.91 5.30
C GLY A 196 0.95 19.08 4.56
N GLU A 197 0.14 19.93 3.94
CA GLU A 197 0.57 21.18 3.30
C GLU A 197 1.29 22.07 4.31
N HIS A 198 0.73 22.22 5.51
CA HIS A 198 1.37 22.98 6.59
C HIS A 198 2.75 22.40 6.96
N SER A 199 2.86 21.07 7.09
CA SER A 199 4.13 20.39 7.40
C SER A 199 5.17 20.55 6.28
N GLN A 200 4.75 20.57 5.02
CA GLN A 200 5.62 20.81 3.87
C GLN A 200 5.97 22.30 3.70
N ARG A 201 5.45 23.19 4.57
CA ARG A 201 5.56 24.66 4.50
C ARG A 201 4.96 25.24 3.22
N GLU A 202 4.04 24.51 2.61
CA GLU A 202 3.30 24.92 1.43
C GLU A 202 2.06 25.70 1.87
N LYS A 203 1.90 26.91 1.35
CA LYS A 203 0.82 27.82 1.76
C LYS A 203 -0.17 28.17 0.66
N ASP A 204 0.13 27.80 -0.59
CA ASP A 204 -0.71 28.12 -1.74
C ASP A 204 -1.79 27.04 -1.91
N PRO A 205 -3.06 27.30 -1.56
CA PRO A 205 -4.14 26.31 -1.69
C PRO A 205 -4.41 25.93 -3.15
N ALA A 206 -3.89 26.71 -4.10
CA ALA A 206 -4.08 26.47 -5.52
C ALA A 206 -3.25 25.27 -6.01
N GLN A 207 -2.28 24.80 -5.22
CA GLN A 207 -1.48 23.60 -5.51
C GLN A 207 -2.30 22.31 -5.41
N ARG A 208 -3.46 22.33 -4.72
CA ARG A 208 -4.44 21.22 -4.72
C ARG A 208 -5.02 20.89 -6.09
N ARG A 209 -4.67 21.64 -7.14
CA ARG A 209 -4.95 21.24 -8.53
C ARG A 209 -4.05 20.11 -9.03
N SER A 210 -2.87 19.93 -8.44
CA SER A 210 -1.87 18.97 -8.90
C SER A 210 -2.01 17.65 -8.11
N PRO A 211 -2.20 16.50 -8.79
CA PRO A 211 -2.20 15.20 -8.13
C PRO A 211 -0.83 14.88 -7.53
N VAL A 212 0.27 15.34 -8.14
CA VAL A 212 1.64 15.20 -7.59
C VAL A 212 1.74 15.85 -6.22
N HIS A 213 1.30 17.11 -6.09
CA HIS A 213 1.30 17.83 -4.82
C HIS A 213 0.41 17.14 -3.77
N VAL A 214 -0.81 16.75 -4.14
CA VAL A 214 -1.74 16.06 -3.24
C VAL A 214 -1.18 14.73 -2.73
N CYS A 215 -0.54 13.94 -3.60
CA CYS A 215 0.16 12.71 -3.21
C CYS A 215 1.26 12.96 -2.18
N ARG A 216 2.08 14.00 -2.38
CA ARG A 216 3.17 14.37 -1.47
C ARG A 216 2.65 14.85 -0.11
N ALA A 217 1.64 15.72 -0.11
CA ALA A 217 1.01 16.20 1.12
C ALA A 217 0.38 15.06 1.94
N ALA A 218 -0.31 14.12 1.27
CA ALA A 218 -0.89 12.95 1.91
C ALA A 218 0.18 12.00 2.48
N ALA A 219 1.22 11.68 1.72
CA ALA A 219 2.29 10.79 2.18
C ALA A 219 3.06 11.35 3.38
N ALA A 220 3.35 12.67 3.38
CA ALA A 220 4.00 13.35 4.49
C ALA A 220 3.29 13.15 5.84
N MET A 221 1.95 13.13 5.81
CA MET A 221 1.13 13.04 7.01
C MET A 221 1.03 11.66 7.62
N LEU A 222 1.43 10.61 6.93
CA LEU A 222 1.25 9.27 7.49
C LEU A 222 2.30 8.95 8.55
N ASN A 223 3.58 9.18 8.27
CA ASN A 223 4.66 8.82 9.21
C ASN A 223 5.74 9.90 9.36
N CYS A 224 5.84 10.89 8.45
CA CYS A 224 7.03 11.75 8.36
C CYS A 224 6.80 13.21 8.78
N SER A 225 5.76 13.48 9.56
CA SER A 225 5.44 14.82 10.08
C SER A 225 5.31 14.85 11.60
N GLU A 226 5.40 16.05 12.17
CA GLU A 226 5.14 16.26 13.61
C GLU A 226 3.68 15.94 13.98
N PHE A 227 2.75 16.13 13.03
CA PHE A 227 1.32 15.85 13.16
C PHE A 227 0.90 14.52 12.53
N ARG A 228 1.84 13.56 12.45
CA ARG A 228 1.62 12.29 11.74
C ARG A 228 0.37 11.54 12.24
N SER A 229 -0.33 10.89 11.33
CA SER A 229 -1.55 10.14 11.65
C SER A 229 -1.26 8.78 12.28
N LEU A 230 -0.11 8.19 11.97
CA LEU A 230 0.33 6.91 12.49
C LEU A 230 1.75 7.03 13.07
N THR A 231 2.08 6.16 14.01
CA THR A 231 3.46 5.94 14.44
C THR A 231 3.89 4.53 14.09
N GLU A 232 5.10 4.40 13.59
CA GLU A 232 5.71 3.10 13.32
C GLU A 232 5.83 2.27 14.60
N TYR A 233 5.56 0.97 14.48
CA TYR A 233 5.62 0.06 15.60
C TYR A 233 7.07 -0.23 16.03
N GLU A 234 7.38 0.02 17.30
CA GLU A 234 8.64 -0.37 17.94
C GLU A 234 8.43 -1.63 18.83
N PRO A 235 9.17 -2.73 18.58
CA PRO A 235 9.14 -3.90 19.47
C PRO A 235 9.56 -3.53 20.91
N GLY A 236 8.80 -4.00 21.90
CA GLY A 236 9.10 -3.78 23.33
C GLY A 236 8.39 -2.59 23.99
N GLN A 237 7.80 -1.65 23.24
CA GLN A 237 6.89 -0.63 23.79
C GLN A 237 5.45 -1.17 23.92
N HIS A 238 5.28 -2.31 24.59
CA HIS A 238 3.96 -2.93 24.74
C HIS A 238 3.30 -2.35 25.99
N HIS A 239 2.34 -1.43 25.82
CA HIS A 239 1.14 -1.36 26.68
C HIS A 239 0.00 -0.48 26.10
N ASN A 240 0.22 0.43 25.13
CA ASN A 240 -0.80 1.42 24.72
C ASN A 240 -1.09 1.50 23.19
N GLY A 241 -1.28 0.38 22.46
CA GLY A 241 -1.64 0.44 21.03
C GLY A 241 -2.15 -0.85 20.40
N THR A 242 -2.67 -0.75 19.18
CA THR A 242 -3.16 -1.88 18.36
C THR A 242 -2.01 -2.44 17.53
N PRO A 243 -1.70 -3.75 17.61
CA PRO A 243 -0.74 -4.41 16.72
C PRO A 243 -1.08 -4.19 15.24
N PRO A 244 -0.10 -3.90 14.37
CA PRO A 244 -0.32 -3.64 12.94
C PRO A 244 -1.09 -4.76 12.22
N SER A 245 -0.87 -6.01 12.62
CA SER A 245 -1.55 -7.19 12.08
C SER A 245 -3.05 -7.27 12.41
N LYS A 246 -3.53 -6.59 13.47
CA LYS A 246 -4.95 -6.57 13.87
C LYS A 246 -5.83 -5.62 13.06
N TRP A 247 -5.25 -4.66 12.34
CA TRP A 247 -6.04 -3.74 11.53
C TRP A 247 -6.74 -4.49 10.39
N LEU A 248 -8.05 -4.29 10.26
CA LEU A 248 -8.88 -4.85 9.19
C LEU A 248 -9.17 -3.84 8.07
N GLY A 249 -8.93 -2.55 8.33
CA GLY A 249 -9.22 -1.50 7.38
C GLY A 249 -8.69 -0.13 7.81
N SER A 250 -8.80 0.84 6.90
CA SER A 250 -8.21 2.17 7.06
C SER A 250 -9.09 3.13 7.87
N SER A 251 -10.42 3.03 7.76
CA SER A 251 -11.34 3.97 8.42
C SER A 251 -11.17 4.00 9.95
N PRO A 252 -11.13 2.86 10.67
CA PRO A 252 -10.94 2.86 12.13
C PRO A 252 -9.66 3.58 12.57
N ILE A 253 -8.59 3.49 11.78
CA ILE A 253 -7.32 4.15 12.06
C ILE A 253 -7.49 5.68 12.00
N LEU A 254 -8.03 6.19 10.89
CA LEU A 254 -8.16 7.63 10.71
C LEU A 254 -9.22 8.24 11.63
N GLN A 255 -10.31 7.51 11.91
CA GLN A 255 -11.31 7.90 12.91
C GLN A 255 -10.71 8.00 14.31
N GLN A 256 -9.86 7.03 14.69
CA GLN A 256 -9.16 7.08 15.97
C GLN A 256 -8.20 8.27 16.04
N TRP A 257 -7.49 8.58 14.94
CA TRP A 257 -6.60 9.74 14.88
C TRP A 257 -7.36 11.04 15.15
N ILE A 258 -8.51 11.25 14.51
CA ILE A 258 -9.37 12.42 14.76
C ILE A 258 -9.92 12.43 16.19
N ALA A 259 -10.46 11.30 16.66
CA ALA A 259 -11.03 11.19 18.00
C ALA A 259 -9.98 11.47 19.10
N SER A 260 -8.72 11.18 18.82
CA SER A 260 -7.59 11.44 19.72
C SER A 260 -7.01 12.86 19.60
N GLN A 261 -7.71 13.80 18.94
CA GLN A 261 -7.24 15.17 18.71
C GLN A 261 -5.90 15.22 17.97
N PHE A 262 -5.82 14.45 16.88
CA PHE A 262 -4.66 14.35 15.98
C PHE A 262 -3.41 13.73 16.62
N GLN A 263 -3.56 13.00 17.74
CA GLN A 263 -2.47 12.23 18.30
C GLN A 263 -2.19 11.01 17.40
N PRO A 264 -0.92 10.73 17.06
CA PRO A 264 -0.58 9.61 16.18
C PRO A 264 -1.12 8.27 16.70
N VAL A 265 -1.83 7.54 15.84
CA VAL A 265 -2.37 6.21 16.17
C VAL A 265 -1.24 5.21 16.21
N ARG A 266 -1.23 4.40 17.28
CA ARG A 266 -0.27 3.30 17.47
C ARG A 266 -0.95 1.97 17.14
N SER A 267 -0.46 1.16 16.21
CA SER A 267 0.79 1.30 15.43
C SER A 267 0.64 0.89 13.97
N GLY A 268 1.54 1.39 13.12
CA GLY A 268 1.65 1.07 11.70
C GLY A 268 2.96 0.37 11.33
N ARG A 269 2.94 -0.28 10.17
CA ARG A 269 4.10 -0.80 9.40
C ARG A 269 3.89 -0.42 7.93
N CYS A 270 4.85 -0.71 7.05
CA CYS A 270 4.78 -0.32 5.63
C CYS A 270 3.42 -0.63 4.97
N TRP A 271 2.86 -1.82 5.18
CA TRP A 271 1.58 -2.19 4.61
C TRP A 271 0.39 -1.39 5.17
N VAL A 272 0.42 -1.00 6.45
CA VAL A 272 -0.63 -0.16 7.04
C VAL A 272 -0.55 1.25 6.47
N PHE A 273 0.66 1.80 6.35
CA PHE A 273 0.87 3.11 5.72
C PHE A 273 0.37 3.11 4.27
N ALA A 274 0.77 2.11 3.48
CA ALA A 274 0.34 1.99 2.10
C ALA A 274 -1.17 1.82 1.96
N ALA A 275 -1.81 1.06 2.86
CA ALA A 275 -3.25 0.86 2.82
C ALA A 275 -4.04 2.13 3.16
N VAL A 276 -3.62 2.86 4.18
CA VAL A 276 -4.24 4.15 4.56
C VAL A 276 -4.01 5.20 3.47
N LEU A 277 -2.82 5.28 2.88
CA LEU A 277 -2.54 6.18 1.76
C LEU A 277 -3.44 5.88 0.57
N CYS A 278 -3.60 4.60 0.23
CA CYS A 278 -4.50 4.16 -0.83
C CYS A 278 -5.93 4.63 -0.58
N SER A 279 -6.45 4.46 0.64
CA SER A 279 -7.79 4.96 1.01
C SER A 279 -7.93 6.46 0.82
N VAL A 280 -6.96 7.24 1.29
CA VAL A 280 -6.98 8.71 1.18
C VAL A 280 -6.98 9.15 -0.29
N LEU A 281 -6.06 8.62 -1.09
CA LEU A 281 -5.94 9.01 -2.50
C LEU A 281 -7.15 8.57 -3.33
N ARG A 282 -7.69 7.38 -3.10
CA ARG A 282 -8.95 6.93 -3.72
C ARG A 282 -10.13 7.83 -3.33
N CYS A 283 -10.24 8.21 -2.06
CA CYS A 283 -11.27 9.12 -1.57
C CYS A 283 -11.24 10.47 -2.32
N LEU A 284 -10.04 11.00 -2.56
CA LEU A 284 -9.82 12.26 -3.26
C LEU A 284 -9.98 12.16 -4.78
N GLY A 285 -10.08 10.94 -5.32
CA GLY A 285 -10.30 10.66 -6.75
C GLY A 285 -9.04 10.36 -7.57
N ILE A 286 -7.90 10.06 -6.93
CA ILE A 286 -6.66 9.67 -7.60
C ILE A 286 -6.63 8.13 -7.68
N PRO A 287 -6.60 7.52 -8.88
CA PRO A 287 -6.58 6.07 -9.00
C PRO A 287 -5.31 5.50 -8.39
N THR A 288 -5.45 4.65 -7.39
CA THR A 288 -4.32 4.19 -6.57
C THR A 288 -4.43 2.70 -6.30
N ARG A 289 -3.30 1.98 -6.34
CA ARG A 289 -3.19 0.57 -5.93
C ARG A 289 -2.06 0.36 -4.95
N VAL A 290 -2.17 -0.68 -4.13
CA VAL A 290 -1.11 -1.12 -3.20
C VAL A 290 -0.22 -2.13 -3.92
N VAL A 291 1.09 -1.98 -3.76
CA VAL A 291 2.11 -2.82 -4.38
C VAL A 291 3.02 -3.39 -3.30
N THR A 292 3.32 -4.69 -3.40
CA THR A 292 4.30 -5.38 -2.55
C THR A 292 5.49 -5.79 -3.40
N GLY A 293 6.71 -5.48 -2.97
CA GLY A 293 7.94 -6.06 -3.51
C GLY A 293 8.57 -7.01 -2.50
N PHE A 294 9.04 -8.16 -2.95
CA PHE A 294 9.75 -9.12 -2.12
C PHE A 294 11.26 -8.96 -2.27
N THR A 295 12.00 -9.32 -1.21
CA THR A 295 13.46 -9.17 -1.14
C THR A 295 13.87 -7.72 -1.44
N TRP A 296 13.45 -6.80 -0.58
CA TRP A 296 13.57 -5.36 -0.78
C TRP A 296 14.83 -4.81 -0.11
N ALA A 297 15.75 -4.20 -0.87
CA ALA A 297 16.90 -3.54 -0.26
C ALA A 297 16.49 -2.19 0.34
N HIS A 298 16.53 -2.11 1.65
CA HIS A 298 16.10 -0.95 2.43
C HIS A 298 17.28 -0.05 2.79
N ASN A 299 17.05 1.27 2.82
CA ASN A 299 18.06 2.28 3.17
C ASN A 299 19.41 2.08 2.44
N THR A 300 19.37 1.82 1.14
CA THR A 300 20.57 1.63 0.31
C THR A 300 21.43 2.88 0.19
N LYS A 301 20.93 4.05 0.63
CA LYS A 301 21.56 5.37 0.47
C LYS A 301 21.91 5.67 -0.99
N SER A 302 21.07 5.20 -1.93
CA SER A 302 21.33 5.28 -3.37
C SER A 302 22.57 4.48 -3.80
N SER A 303 22.77 3.28 -3.26
CA SER A 303 23.78 2.32 -3.70
C SER A 303 23.13 1.09 -4.34
N LEU A 304 23.78 0.53 -5.37
CA LEU A 304 23.41 -0.76 -5.98
C LEU A 304 24.04 -1.96 -5.27
N SER A 305 24.60 -1.76 -4.08
CA SER A 305 25.14 -2.82 -3.24
C SER A 305 24.74 -2.60 -1.78
N VAL A 306 24.41 -3.70 -1.10
CA VAL A 306 24.18 -3.74 0.34
C VAL A 306 24.96 -4.89 0.95
N ASP A 307 25.38 -4.72 2.21
CA ASP A 307 26.14 -5.73 2.94
C ASP A 307 25.32 -6.28 4.10
N GLU A 308 25.22 -7.60 4.20
CA GLU A 308 24.71 -8.31 5.38
C GLU A 308 25.84 -9.06 6.08
N TYR A 309 25.77 -9.09 7.41
CA TYR A 309 26.80 -9.70 8.25
C TYR A 309 26.17 -10.84 9.02
N TYR A 310 26.75 -12.03 8.96
CA TYR A 310 26.30 -13.21 9.71
C TYR A 310 27.43 -13.67 10.62
N ASP A 311 27.10 -14.31 11.74
CA ASP A 311 28.09 -15.05 12.51
C ASP A 311 28.34 -16.45 11.94
N GLU A 312 29.26 -17.19 12.56
CA GLU A 312 29.61 -18.56 12.16
C GLU A 312 28.47 -19.57 12.42
N ASP A 313 27.46 -19.20 13.21
CA ASP A 313 26.25 -19.99 13.44
C ASP A 313 25.15 -19.71 12.38
N GLY A 314 25.41 -18.79 11.45
CA GLY A 314 24.45 -18.40 10.42
C GLY A 314 23.36 -17.48 10.94
N THR A 315 23.62 -16.74 12.02
CA THR A 315 22.72 -15.70 12.55
C THR A 315 23.03 -14.36 11.94
N LEU A 316 22.02 -13.68 11.39
CA LEU A 316 22.18 -12.31 10.89
C LEU A 316 22.49 -11.36 12.06
N LEU A 317 23.64 -10.69 11.96
CA LEU A 317 24.11 -9.66 12.88
C LEU A 317 23.57 -8.29 12.43
N THR A 318 22.65 -7.73 13.22
CA THR A 318 22.11 -6.40 12.97
C THR A 318 22.78 -5.37 13.86
N GLN A 319 23.65 -4.52 13.30
CA GLN A 319 24.33 -3.45 14.06
C GLN A 319 23.34 -2.40 14.59
N ASP A 320 22.25 -2.16 13.86
CA ASP A 320 21.32 -1.03 14.11
C ASP A 320 19.88 -1.52 14.43
N LYS A 321 19.72 -2.81 14.77
CA LYS A 321 18.40 -3.50 14.81
C LYS A 321 17.58 -3.37 13.51
N SER A 322 18.27 -3.14 12.39
CA SER A 322 17.67 -3.02 11.06
C SER A 322 18.42 -3.93 10.11
N ALA A 323 17.70 -4.79 9.38
CA ALA A 323 18.29 -5.56 8.31
C ALA A 323 18.32 -4.72 7.03
N ARG A 324 19.30 -5.01 6.17
CA ARG A 324 19.47 -4.31 4.89
C ARG A 324 18.53 -4.83 3.82
N VAL A 325 18.19 -6.11 3.85
CA VAL A 325 17.19 -6.71 2.96
C VAL A 325 15.96 -7.12 3.75
N TRP A 326 14.84 -6.50 3.44
CA TRP A 326 13.54 -6.83 4.01
C TRP A 326 12.93 -7.98 3.22
N THR A 327 12.23 -8.90 3.90
CA THR A 327 11.54 -10.02 3.24
C THR A 327 10.49 -9.49 2.26
N PHE A 328 9.74 -8.47 2.65
CA PHE A 328 8.88 -7.71 1.75
C PHE A 328 8.75 -6.25 2.17
N HIS A 329 8.41 -5.39 1.22
CA HIS A 329 8.07 -3.99 1.44
C HIS A 329 6.81 -3.62 0.65
N VAL A 330 6.00 -2.71 1.19
CA VAL A 330 4.70 -2.35 0.61
C VAL A 330 4.62 -0.84 0.43
N TRP A 331 4.25 -0.40 -0.77
CA TRP A 331 4.07 0.99 -1.17
C TRP A 331 2.83 1.16 -2.06
N ASN A 332 2.65 2.34 -2.66
CA ASN A 332 1.54 2.65 -3.55
C ASN A 332 1.99 2.98 -4.96
N GLU A 333 1.18 2.62 -5.95
CA GLU A 333 1.23 3.23 -7.27
C GLU A 333 0.01 4.13 -7.47
N CYS A 334 0.24 5.36 -7.92
CA CYS A 334 -0.78 6.38 -8.16
C CYS A 334 -0.79 6.73 -9.65
N TRP A 335 -1.94 6.68 -10.31
CA TRP A 335 -2.06 6.99 -11.74
C TRP A 335 -2.25 8.49 -11.97
N MET A 336 -1.33 9.12 -12.70
CA MET A 336 -1.44 10.52 -13.11
C MET A 336 -0.54 10.85 -14.30
N ALA A 337 -0.91 11.89 -15.05
CA ALA A 337 -0.01 12.58 -15.96
C ALA A 337 1.04 13.37 -15.16
N ARG A 338 2.26 13.48 -15.72
CA ARG A 338 3.36 14.26 -15.15
C ARG A 338 3.60 15.51 -15.97
N SER A 339 2.74 16.52 -15.81
CA SER A 339 2.85 17.80 -16.52
C SER A 339 4.10 18.60 -16.14
N ASP A 340 4.74 18.22 -15.03
CA ASP A 340 6.04 18.70 -14.54
C ASP A 340 7.25 17.99 -15.18
N LEU A 341 7.04 16.86 -15.87
CA LEU A 341 8.09 16.08 -16.52
C LEU A 341 7.81 15.88 -18.03
N LEU A 342 8.68 15.10 -18.69
CA LEU A 342 8.45 14.65 -20.06
C LEU A 342 7.23 13.72 -20.15
N PRO A 343 6.47 13.76 -21.27
CA PRO A 343 5.21 13.03 -21.41
C PRO A 343 5.30 11.51 -21.18
N GLU A 344 6.43 10.89 -21.51
CA GLU A 344 6.67 9.44 -21.31
C GLU A 344 6.63 9.00 -19.84
N TYR A 345 6.80 9.93 -18.89
CA TYR A 345 6.77 9.64 -17.45
C TYR A 345 5.35 9.70 -16.85
N SER A 346 4.33 9.92 -17.68
CA SER A 346 2.93 9.81 -17.27
C SER A 346 2.51 8.35 -17.07
N GLY A 347 1.52 8.11 -16.21
CA GLY A 347 1.02 6.78 -15.86
C GLY A 347 1.22 6.48 -14.39
N TRP A 348 1.62 5.24 -14.06
CA TRP A 348 1.84 4.82 -12.67
C TRP A 348 3.06 5.49 -12.04
N GLN A 349 2.86 6.07 -10.85
CA GLN A 349 3.90 6.68 -10.04
C GLN A 349 4.03 5.96 -8.70
N ALA A 350 5.22 5.45 -8.38
CA ALA A 350 5.51 4.83 -7.10
C ALA A 350 5.60 5.89 -5.98
N LEU A 351 4.89 5.66 -4.89
CA LEU A 351 4.80 6.54 -3.73
C LEU A 351 4.86 5.69 -2.46
N ASP A 352 5.85 5.95 -1.61
CA ASP A 352 6.09 5.22 -0.36
C ASP A 352 6.03 6.17 0.82
N ALA A 353 4.99 6.04 1.65
CA ALA A 353 4.80 6.83 2.86
C ALA A 353 5.55 6.30 4.08
N THR A 354 6.22 5.16 3.97
CA THR A 354 7.14 4.66 5.01
C THR A 354 8.34 5.60 5.05
N CYS A 355 8.68 6.14 6.23
CA CYS A 355 9.80 7.07 6.31
C CYS A 355 11.12 6.33 6.08
N GLN A 356 11.94 6.91 5.21
CA GLN A 356 13.26 6.43 4.85
C GLN A 356 14.30 7.41 5.35
N GLU A 357 15.49 6.92 5.68
CA GLU A 357 16.62 7.79 6.00
C GLU A 357 17.15 8.44 4.72
N LYS A 358 16.97 9.77 4.59
CA LYS A 358 17.55 10.57 3.51
C LYS A 358 18.62 11.52 4.04
N SER A 359 19.41 12.10 3.13
CA SER A 359 20.48 13.07 3.46
C SER A 359 19.99 14.28 4.26
N LYS A 360 18.71 14.66 4.12
CA LYS A 360 18.07 15.79 4.84
C LYS A 360 17.24 15.35 6.06
N GLY A 361 17.35 14.09 6.48
CA GLY A 361 16.56 13.48 7.56
C GLY A 361 15.51 12.49 7.04
N LEU A 362 14.64 12.03 7.95
CA LEU A 362 13.57 11.08 7.64
C LEU A 362 12.53 11.69 6.69
N SER A 363 12.21 10.98 5.61
CA SER A 363 11.22 11.44 4.63
C SER A 363 10.58 10.29 3.86
N PHE A 364 9.39 10.53 3.31
CA PHE A 364 8.70 9.61 2.38
C PHE A 364 9.34 9.68 0.99
N CYS A 365 9.03 8.73 0.09
CA CYS A 365 9.56 8.69 -1.27
C CYS A 365 8.49 8.83 -2.35
N GLY A 366 8.77 9.58 -3.42
CA GLY A 366 7.93 9.72 -4.61
C GLY A 366 7.08 11.01 -4.65
N PRO A 367 6.20 11.15 -5.64
CA PRO A 367 5.83 10.16 -6.67
C PRO A 367 6.92 9.98 -7.75
N ALA A 368 7.44 8.77 -7.88
CA ALA A 368 8.48 8.37 -8.83
C ALA A 368 7.85 7.70 -10.07
N PRO A 369 8.10 8.14 -11.31
CA PRO A 369 7.55 7.47 -12.49
C PRO A 369 8.05 6.03 -12.56
N VAL A 370 7.14 5.05 -12.62
CA VAL A 370 7.51 3.62 -12.74
C VAL A 370 8.31 3.37 -14.02
N HIS A 371 7.99 4.11 -15.09
CA HIS A 371 8.76 4.12 -16.32
C HIS A 371 10.22 4.59 -16.11
N ALA A 372 10.44 5.68 -15.37
CA ALA A 372 11.79 6.18 -15.07
C ALA A 372 12.59 5.19 -14.21
N ILE A 373 11.92 4.51 -13.28
CA ILE A 373 12.54 3.43 -12.48
C ILE A 373 12.99 2.33 -13.44
N LYS A 374 12.11 1.81 -14.31
CA LYS A 374 12.47 0.76 -15.26
C LYS A 374 13.63 1.12 -16.17
N GLU A 375 13.66 2.36 -16.66
CA GLU A 375 14.72 2.82 -17.53
C GLU A 375 16.00 3.18 -16.78
N GLY A 376 16.02 3.24 -15.44
CA GLY A 376 17.18 3.67 -14.66
C GLY A 376 17.52 5.14 -14.84
N ASP A 377 16.51 5.99 -15.09
CA ASP A 377 16.65 7.44 -15.17
C ASP A 377 16.68 8.05 -13.77
N THR A 378 17.72 7.71 -12.99
CA THR A 378 17.83 7.99 -11.55
C THR A 378 17.84 9.46 -11.17
N GLN A 379 18.05 10.37 -12.14
CA GLN A 379 18.04 11.82 -11.95
C GLN A 379 16.65 12.45 -12.08
N VAL A 380 15.64 11.67 -12.50
CA VAL A 380 14.27 12.16 -12.64
C VAL A 380 13.61 12.30 -11.28
N ASP A 381 13.00 13.46 -11.03
CA ASP A 381 12.23 13.68 -9.82
C ASP A 381 10.89 12.93 -9.86
N TYR A 382 10.40 12.36 -8.76
CA TYR A 382 10.97 12.38 -7.41
C TYR A 382 11.50 11.00 -7.04
N ASP A 383 12.65 10.94 -6.37
CA ASP A 383 13.17 9.74 -5.69
C ASP A 383 13.29 8.47 -6.57
N VAL A 384 13.42 8.60 -7.90
CA VAL A 384 13.58 7.45 -8.80
C VAL A 384 14.80 6.61 -8.42
N CYS A 385 15.90 7.27 -8.05
CA CYS A 385 17.12 6.61 -7.57
C CYS A 385 16.87 5.68 -6.38
N TYR A 386 16.00 6.06 -5.43
CA TYR A 386 15.69 5.25 -4.26
C TYR A 386 15.00 3.94 -4.65
N PHE A 387 13.91 4.02 -5.41
CA PHE A 387 13.19 2.84 -5.87
C PHE A 387 14.06 1.96 -6.76
N PHE A 388 14.81 2.57 -7.68
CA PHE A 388 15.73 1.86 -8.58
C PHE A 388 16.79 1.08 -7.81
N ALA A 389 17.43 1.72 -6.82
CA ALA A 389 18.45 1.09 -6.02
C ALA A 389 17.88 -0.04 -5.15
N ALA A 390 16.70 0.16 -4.57
CA ALA A 390 16.08 -0.83 -3.68
C ALA A 390 15.70 -2.16 -4.38
N ILE A 391 15.38 -2.11 -5.67
CA ILE A 391 14.98 -3.29 -6.47
C ILE A 391 16.10 -3.88 -7.34
N ASN A 392 17.24 -3.20 -7.45
CA ASN A 392 18.38 -3.67 -8.26
C ASN A 392 19.67 -3.85 -7.44
N ALA A 393 19.63 -3.60 -6.13
CA ALA A 393 20.80 -3.78 -5.29
C ALA A 393 21.21 -5.25 -5.20
N LYS A 394 22.52 -5.48 -5.26
CA LYS A 394 23.12 -6.78 -4.98
C LYS A 394 23.46 -6.88 -3.49
N CYS A 395 23.01 -7.95 -2.84
CA CYS A 395 23.39 -8.21 -1.45
C CYS A 395 24.69 -9.03 -1.40
N HIS A 396 25.71 -8.46 -0.74
CA HIS A 396 26.95 -9.13 -0.40
C HIS A 396 26.89 -9.62 1.03
N VAL A 397 27.35 -10.85 1.26
CA VAL A 397 27.29 -11.45 2.59
C VAL A 397 28.69 -11.64 3.15
N TRP A 398 28.85 -11.26 4.41
CA TRP A 398 30.08 -11.36 5.18
C TRP A 398 29.85 -12.23 6.40
N ILE A 399 30.76 -13.17 6.67
CA ILE A 399 30.78 -13.94 7.92
C ILE A 399 31.77 -13.31 8.89
N HIS A 400 31.28 -12.93 10.06
CA HIS A 400 32.05 -12.44 11.19
C HIS A 400 32.48 -13.62 12.06
N LYS A 401 33.78 -13.89 12.08
CA LYS A 401 34.37 -14.99 12.84
C LYS A 401 34.55 -14.64 14.32
N ALA A 402 34.69 -15.67 15.15
CA ALA A 402 34.97 -15.52 16.59
C ALA A 402 36.29 -14.80 16.91
N ASP A 403 37.22 -14.72 15.94
CA ASP A 403 38.48 -13.97 16.04
C ASP A 403 38.37 -12.50 15.58
N ASP A 404 37.15 -11.99 15.46
CA ASP A 404 36.80 -10.66 14.95
C ASP A 404 37.21 -10.40 13.48
N THR A 405 37.52 -11.44 12.71
CA THR A 405 37.79 -11.30 11.27
C THR A 405 36.53 -11.42 10.41
N LEU A 406 36.45 -10.59 9.36
CA LEU A 406 35.39 -10.66 8.35
C LEU A 406 35.85 -11.44 7.13
N LYS A 407 35.07 -12.44 6.72
CA LYS A 407 35.29 -13.21 5.49
C LYS A 407 34.10 -13.05 4.55
N PRO A 408 34.31 -12.75 3.26
CA PRO A 408 33.22 -12.80 2.30
C PRO A 408 32.69 -14.24 2.21
N ALA A 409 31.38 -14.40 2.19
CA ALA A 409 30.74 -15.66 1.91
C ALA A 409 30.66 -15.89 0.40
N PHE A 410 31.03 -17.08 -0.06
CA PHE A 410 30.71 -17.58 -1.40
C PHE A 410 29.28 -18.15 -1.41
N GLY A 411 28.59 -18.04 -2.53
CA GLY A 411 27.15 -18.28 -2.58
C GLY A 411 26.32 -17.21 -1.85
N GLY A 412 25.00 -17.38 -1.80
CA GLY A 412 24.11 -16.55 -0.95
C GLY A 412 23.84 -15.12 -1.43
N THR A 413 24.24 -14.76 -2.66
CA THR A 413 23.84 -13.48 -3.27
C THR A 413 22.32 -13.44 -3.41
N LYS A 414 21.67 -12.52 -2.69
CA LYS A 414 20.26 -12.19 -2.90
C LYS A 414 20.12 -11.17 -4.02
N TYR A 415 19.29 -11.48 -5.00
CA TYR A 415 18.77 -10.50 -5.96
C TYR A 415 17.55 -9.82 -5.36
N THR A 416 17.46 -8.51 -5.53
CA THR A 416 16.39 -7.72 -4.92
C THR A 416 15.27 -7.43 -5.91
N GLY A 417 14.11 -7.03 -5.38
CA GLY A 417 13.00 -6.55 -6.20
C GLY A 417 12.31 -7.63 -7.03
N ASN A 418 12.15 -8.81 -6.47
CA ASN A 418 11.48 -9.93 -7.13
C ASN A 418 9.97 -9.92 -6.86
N ASN A 419 9.22 -10.49 -7.81
CA ASN A 419 7.79 -10.74 -7.72
C ASN A 419 6.98 -9.54 -7.20
N ILE A 420 7.22 -8.36 -7.79
CA ILE A 420 6.52 -7.12 -7.43
C ILE A 420 5.05 -7.28 -7.79
N SER A 421 4.19 -7.29 -6.79
CA SER A 421 2.84 -7.83 -6.85
C SER A 421 1.77 -6.82 -6.46
N THR A 422 0.62 -6.87 -7.13
CA THR A 422 -0.58 -6.08 -6.80
C THR A 422 -1.87 -6.86 -7.04
N LYS A 423 -3.00 -6.35 -6.56
CA LYS A 423 -4.31 -7.01 -6.76
C LYS A 423 -4.75 -6.81 -8.20
N SER A 424 -5.12 -7.90 -8.86
CA SER A 424 -5.66 -7.88 -10.23
C SER A 424 -6.97 -7.10 -10.31
N VAL A 425 -7.18 -6.42 -11.43
CA VAL A 425 -8.44 -5.70 -11.72
C VAL A 425 -9.64 -6.64 -11.68
N GLY A 426 -10.63 -6.33 -10.83
CA GLY A 426 -11.90 -7.07 -10.80
C GLY A 426 -11.80 -8.51 -10.28
N SER A 427 -10.66 -8.92 -9.70
CA SER A 427 -10.51 -10.23 -9.08
C SER A 427 -9.64 -10.18 -7.82
N GLU A 428 -9.65 -11.28 -7.06
CA GLU A 428 -8.83 -11.44 -5.85
C GLU A 428 -7.44 -12.05 -6.16
N ARG A 429 -7.09 -12.21 -7.44
CA ARG A 429 -5.81 -12.81 -7.86
C ARG A 429 -4.65 -11.83 -7.70
N CYS A 430 -3.49 -12.38 -7.35
CA CYS A 430 -2.22 -11.67 -7.38
C CYS A 430 -1.78 -11.46 -8.84
N GLU A 431 -1.42 -10.22 -9.18
CA GLU A 431 -0.84 -9.82 -10.46
C GLU A 431 0.64 -9.46 -10.25
N ASP A 432 1.52 -10.16 -10.96
CA ASP A 432 2.94 -9.81 -11.03
C ASP A 432 3.16 -8.67 -12.04
N ILE A 433 3.71 -7.57 -11.53
CA ILE A 433 4.02 -6.34 -12.25
C ILE A 433 5.54 -6.05 -12.28
N THR A 434 6.40 -7.02 -11.96
CA THR A 434 7.87 -6.88 -11.94
C THR A 434 8.43 -6.32 -13.24
N GLN A 435 7.88 -6.76 -14.38
CA GLN A 435 8.25 -6.29 -15.72
C GLN A 435 8.02 -4.79 -15.95
N ASN A 436 7.21 -4.14 -15.11
CA ASN A 436 7.00 -2.69 -15.17
C ASN A 436 8.12 -1.92 -14.47
N TYR A 437 8.87 -2.57 -13.59
CA TYR A 437 9.90 -1.97 -12.75
C TYR A 437 11.33 -2.33 -13.16
N LYS A 438 11.56 -3.54 -13.69
CA LYS A 438 12.87 -3.97 -14.16
C LYS A 438 12.79 -4.83 -15.42
N TYR A 439 13.90 -4.88 -16.15
CA TYR A 439 14.08 -5.79 -17.28
C TYR A 439 14.41 -7.21 -16.77
N PRO A 440 14.17 -8.26 -17.57
CA PRO A 440 14.53 -9.62 -17.18
C PRO A 440 16.02 -9.74 -16.85
N GLU A 441 16.32 -10.47 -15.78
CA GLU A 441 17.68 -10.69 -15.30
C GLU A 441 18.53 -11.41 -16.34
N GLY A 442 19.79 -10.96 -16.50
CA GLY A 442 20.72 -11.43 -17.52
C GLY A 442 20.47 -10.86 -18.92
N SER A 443 19.44 -10.03 -19.13
CA SER A 443 19.16 -9.44 -20.44
C SER A 443 20.13 -8.31 -20.80
N LEU A 444 20.28 -8.06 -22.11
CA LEU A 444 21.10 -6.94 -22.59
C LEU A 444 20.54 -5.58 -22.14
N GLN A 445 19.21 -5.47 -22.03
CA GLN A 445 18.50 -4.27 -21.60
C GLN A 445 18.80 -3.97 -20.12
N GLU A 446 18.68 -4.97 -19.25
CA GLU A 446 19.04 -4.85 -17.84
C GLU A 446 20.47 -4.33 -17.69
N LYS A 447 21.43 -4.97 -18.35
CA LYS A 447 22.84 -4.55 -18.29
C LYS A 447 23.02 -3.09 -18.71
N LYS A 448 22.40 -2.67 -19.82
CA LYS A 448 22.47 -1.28 -20.30
C LYS A 448 21.89 -0.28 -19.29
N VAL A 449 20.78 -0.62 -18.67
CA VAL A 449 20.11 0.23 -17.68
C VAL A 449 20.93 0.32 -16.39
N LEU A 450 21.47 -0.79 -15.88
CA LEU A 450 22.35 -0.81 -14.72
C LEU A 450 23.65 -0.01 -14.97
N ASP A 451 24.28 -0.19 -16.14
CA ASP A 451 25.48 0.55 -16.53
C ASP A 451 25.20 2.06 -16.67
N LYS A 452 24.00 2.45 -17.13
CA LYS A 452 23.56 3.84 -17.18
C LYS A 452 23.38 4.40 -15.76
N ALA A 453 22.60 3.72 -14.92
CA ALA A 453 22.31 4.18 -13.56
C ALA A 453 23.59 4.27 -12.71
N CYS A 454 24.47 3.28 -12.79
CA CYS A 454 25.73 3.27 -12.04
C CYS A 454 26.64 4.45 -12.41
N ARG A 455 26.70 4.85 -13.69
CA ARG A 455 27.42 6.05 -14.11
C ARG A 455 26.80 7.32 -13.52
N ASN A 456 25.49 7.47 -13.64
CA ASN A 456 24.76 8.63 -13.13
C ASN A 456 24.89 8.78 -11.60
N MET A 457 24.86 7.65 -10.86
CA MET A 457 24.99 7.63 -9.40
C MET A 457 26.41 8.01 -8.96
N LYS A 458 27.44 7.54 -9.66
CA LYS A 458 28.85 7.93 -9.39
C LYS A 458 29.11 9.41 -9.66
N GLU A 459 28.55 9.97 -10.72
CA GLU A 459 28.65 11.40 -11.01
C GLU A 459 28.02 12.24 -9.89
N LEU A 460 26.89 11.79 -9.34
CA LEU A 460 26.23 12.46 -8.22
C LEU A 460 27.07 12.41 -6.92
N GLU A 461 27.71 11.27 -6.64
CA GLU A 461 28.61 11.07 -5.51
C GLU A 461 29.93 11.87 -5.62
N THR A 462 30.46 12.12 -6.82
CA THR A 462 31.67 12.94 -6.98
C THR A 462 31.50 14.41 -6.54
N THR A 463 30.26 14.85 -6.31
CA THR A 463 29.92 16.15 -5.70
C THR A 463 29.81 16.12 -4.17
N THR A 464 29.73 14.94 -3.55
CA THR A 464 29.63 14.75 -2.09
C THR A 464 30.40 13.49 -1.67
N SER A 465 31.65 13.70 -1.24
CA SER A 465 32.53 12.79 -0.48
C SER A 465 32.61 11.32 -0.92
N SER A 466 33.82 10.95 -1.34
CA SER A 466 34.25 9.65 -1.85
C SER A 466 33.97 8.44 -0.95
N THR A 467 33.24 7.45 -1.48
CA THR A 467 33.39 6.03 -1.14
C THR A 467 33.69 5.23 -2.40
N GLN A 468 34.83 4.53 -2.40
CA GLN A 468 35.27 3.71 -3.52
C GLN A 468 34.39 2.46 -3.64
N PHE A 469 33.73 2.30 -4.79
CA PHE A 469 33.09 1.04 -5.17
C PHE A 469 34.15 -0.06 -5.31
N ILE A 470 34.12 -1.07 -4.44
CA ILE A 470 34.84 -2.32 -4.67
C ILE A 470 34.00 -3.14 -5.64
N PHE A 471 34.40 -3.13 -6.91
CA PHE A 471 33.89 -4.06 -7.90
C PHE A 471 34.40 -5.46 -7.53
N ILE A 472 33.56 -6.29 -6.90
CA ILE A 472 33.86 -7.72 -6.74
C ILE A 472 33.54 -8.39 -8.08
N PRO A 473 34.51 -9.01 -8.78
CA PRO A 473 34.31 -9.60 -10.10
C PRO A 473 33.17 -10.61 -10.11
N THR A 474 32.42 -10.61 -11.20
CA THR A 474 31.41 -11.64 -11.50
C THR A 474 32.11 -12.98 -11.76
N ALA A 475 31.73 -14.00 -10.98
CA ALA A 475 31.96 -15.44 -11.17
C ALA A 475 33.43 -15.87 -11.42
N LEU A 476 34.20 -16.06 -10.34
CA LEU A 476 35.04 -17.26 -10.29
C LEU A 476 34.08 -18.46 -10.21
N GLU A 477 34.37 -19.56 -10.92
CA GLU A 477 33.73 -20.84 -10.61
C GLU A 477 33.95 -21.12 -9.13
N GLU A 478 32.86 -21.15 -8.36
CA GLU A 478 32.95 -21.39 -6.92
C GLU A 478 33.43 -22.83 -6.71
N PRO A 479 34.49 -23.06 -5.92
CA PRO A 479 35.05 -24.41 -5.77
C PRO A 479 34.09 -25.38 -5.07
N VAL A 480 33.10 -24.85 -4.33
CA VAL A 480 32.02 -25.60 -3.69
C VAL A 480 30.72 -24.83 -3.87
N ASN A 481 29.63 -25.52 -4.19
CA ASN A 481 28.27 -24.99 -4.20
C ASN A 481 27.47 -25.55 -3.03
N LEU A 482 26.65 -24.69 -2.43
CA LEU A 482 25.80 -25.00 -1.29
C LEU A 482 24.36 -24.57 -1.60
N PHE A 483 23.42 -25.49 -1.47
CA PHE A 483 22.00 -25.24 -1.70
C PHE A 483 21.16 -25.77 -0.55
N ILE A 484 20.09 -25.04 -0.21
CA ILE A 484 19.04 -25.49 0.70
C ILE A 484 17.82 -25.77 -0.15
N HIS A 485 17.33 -27.00 -0.14
CA HIS A 485 16.10 -27.39 -0.78
C HIS A 485 15.04 -27.68 0.27
N PHE A 486 13.90 -27.01 0.11
CA PHE A 486 12.72 -27.29 0.90
C PHE A 486 11.76 -28.18 0.11
N GLN A 487 11.33 -29.29 0.70
CA GLN A 487 10.58 -30.34 -0.02
C GLN A 487 9.17 -29.89 -0.48
N SER A 488 8.64 -28.80 0.10
CA SER A 488 7.37 -28.18 -0.26
C SER A 488 7.59 -26.69 -0.53
N SER A 489 6.86 -26.05 -1.42
CA SER A 489 6.94 -24.60 -1.63
C SER A 489 6.32 -23.78 -0.50
N SER A 490 5.57 -24.40 0.41
CA SER A 490 4.94 -23.75 1.57
C SER A 490 4.82 -24.70 2.75
N LEU A 491 5.08 -24.20 3.97
CA LEU A 491 4.88 -24.95 5.22
C LEU A 491 3.51 -24.61 5.81
N GLN A 492 2.65 -25.60 6.05
CA GLN A 492 1.38 -25.36 6.73
C GLN A 492 1.58 -25.21 8.23
N LEU A 493 0.74 -24.40 8.86
CA LEU A 493 0.76 -24.21 10.30
C LEU A 493 0.60 -25.57 11.04
N GLY A 494 1.46 -25.83 12.02
CA GLY A 494 1.44 -27.07 12.80
C GLY A 494 2.12 -28.28 12.16
N GLN A 495 2.76 -28.13 11.00
CA GLN A 495 3.52 -29.21 10.34
C GLN A 495 5.02 -29.17 10.65
N ASP A 496 5.64 -30.35 10.72
CA ASP A 496 7.08 -30.49 10.83
C ASP A 496 7.76 -30.10 9.52
N MET A 497 8.99 -29.57 9.62
CA MET A 497 9.77 -29.10 8.49
C MET A 497 10.80 -30.16 8.08
N THR A 498 10.93 -30.45 6.79
CA THR A 498 12.00 -31.31 6.25
C THR A 498 12.86 -30.51 5.28
N LEU A 499 14.15 -30.42 5.58
CA LEU A 499 15.16 -29.72 4.81
C LEU A 499 16.10 -30.71 4.12
N SER A 500 16.49 -30.43 2.88
CA SER A 500 17.56 -31.14 2.17
C SER A 500 18.67 -30.16 1.84
N ILE A 501 19.86 -30.36 2.41
CA ILE A 501 21.03 -29.52 2.15
C ILE A 501 21.91 -30.25 1.15
N GLU A 502 22.08 -29.67 -0.03
CA GLU A 502 22.95 -30.19 -1.08
C GLU A 502 24.27 -29.43 -1.07
N VAL A 503 25.38 -30.17 -0.99
CA VAL A 503 26.74 -29.63 -1.04
C VAL A 503 27.50 -30.32 -2.17
N PHE A 504 27.97 -29.54 -3.13
CA PHE A 504 28.70 -30.08 -4.28
C PHE A 504 30.12 -29.52 -4.34
N ASN A 505 31.12 -30.41 -4.44
CA ASN A 505 32.52 -30.04 -4.60
C ASN A 505 32.94 -30.18 -6.06
N HIS A 506 33.21 -29.05 -6.72
CA HIS A 506 33.69 -28.98 -8.10
C HIS A 506 35.19 -29.28 -8.24
N THR A 507 35.93 -29.40 -7.14
CA THR A 507 37.37 -29.65 -7.18
C THR A 507 37.66 -31.16 -7.22
N ASP A 508 38.81 -31.55 -7.76
CA ASP A 508 39.26 -32.93 -7.75
C ASP A 508 39.77 -33.40 -6.37
N ARG A 509 39.87 -32.49 -5.39
CA ARG A 509 40.43 -32.77 -4.07
C ARG A 509 39.32 -32.97 -3.06
N GLU A 510 39.56 -33.91 -2.15
CA GLU A 510 38.75 -34.04 -0.95
C GLU A 510 38.93 -32.81 -0.06
N LYS A 511 37.83 -32.39 0.59
CA LYS A 511 37.79 -31.25 1.51
C LYS A 511 37.21 -31.67 2.84
N ALA A 512 37.86 -31.34 3.94
CA ALA A 512 37.26 -31.44 5.26
C ALA A 512 36.31 -30.24 5.48
N THR A 513 35.07 -30.53 5.87
CA THR A 513 34.04 -29.49 5.98
C THR A 513 33.32 -29.49 7.32
N HIS A 514 32.99 -28.28 7.79
CA HIS A 514 32.10 -28.02 8.94
C HIS A 514 30.88 -27.24 8.44
N LEU A 515 29.70 -27.83 8.58
CA LEU A 515 28.43 -27.26 8.15
C LEU A 515 27.57 -26.95 9.37
N VAL A 516 27.08 -25.73 9.47
CA VAL A 516 26.09 -25.31 10.47
C VAL A 516 24.78 -24.98 9.77
N VAL A 517 23.68 -25.63 10.17
CA VAL A 517 22.34 -25.37 9.66
C VAL A 517 21.49 -24.76 10.76
N GLY A 518 20.79 -23.67 10.46
CA GLY A 518 20.01 -22.89 11.42
C GLY A 518 18.61 -22.52 10.94
N ILE A 519 17.70 -22.31 11.90
CA ILE A 519 16.36 -21.75 11.66
C ILE A 519 16.16 -20.56 12.59
N GLN A 520 15.78 -19.43 12.02
CA GLN A 520 15.52 -18.19 12.73
C GLN A 520 14.09 -17.72 12.50
N ALA A 521 13.41 -17.25 13.54
CA ALA A 521 12.20 -16.45 13.34
C ALA A 521 12.57 -15.05 12.87
N LEU A 522 11.79 -14.50 11.93
CA LEU A 522 12.02 -13.17 11.37
C LEU A 522 10.85 -12.22 11.63
N HIS A 523 11.17 -10.96 11.85
CA HIS A 523 10.28 -9.87 11.50
C HIS A 523 10.24 -9.69 9.98
N TYR A 524 9.16 -9.11 9.43
CA TYR A 524 9.03 -8.87 7.98
C TYR A 524 10.16 -8.03 7.37
N ASN A 525 10.80 -7.19 8.18
CA ASN A 525 11.93 -6.35 7.78
C ASN A 525 13.27 -7.12 7.78
N GLY A 526 13.25 -8.46 7.87
CA GLY A 526 14.44 -9.31 7.80
C GLY A 526 15.26 -9.40 9.10
N VAL A 527 14.84 -8.72 10.17
CA VAL A 527 15.52 -8.74 11.47
C VAL A 527 15.18 -10.04 12.22
N PRO A 528 16.17 -10.80 12.72
CA PRO A 528 15.93 -11.99 13.53
C PRO A 528 15.25 -11.67 14.85
N ILE A 529 14.29 -12.52 15.23
CA ILE A 529 13.61 -12.50 16.52
C ILE A 529 14.35 -13.42 17.50
N ALA A 530 14.53 -14.68 17.10
CA ALA A 530 15.16 -15.72 17.90
C ALA A 530 15.76 -16.82 17.00
N GLN A 531 16.84 -17.43 17.46
CA GLN A 531 17.37 -18.68 16.91
C GLN A 531 16.52 -19.84 17.46
N LEU A 532 15.71 -20.45 16.61
CA LEU A 532 14.76 -21.49 17.02
C LEU A 532 15.40 -22.87 17.04
N TRP A 533 16.36 -23.09 16.13
CA TRP A 533 16.99 -24.40 15.97
C TRP A 533 18.37 -24.26 15.30
N LYS A 534 19.29 -25.17 15.64
CA LYS A 534 20.63 -25.27 15.06
C LYS A 534 21.11 -26.74 15.09
N GLU A 535 21.80 -27.18 14.05
CA GLU A 535 22.52 -28.46 14.01
C GLU A 535 23.83 -28.32 13.25
N GLU A 536 24.85 -29.09 13.66
CA GLU A 536 26.20 -29.02 13.12
C GLU A 536 26.62 -30.38 12.55
N PHE A 537 27.25 -30.37 11.38
CA PHE A 537 27.72 -31.55 10.68
C PHE A 537 29.20 -31.42 10.34
N HIS A 538 29.94 -32.51 10.51
CA HIS A 538 31.34 -32.63 10.10
C HIS A 538 31.46 -33.81 9.14
N PHE A 539 31.94 -33.56 7.93
CA PHE A 539 32.12 -34.60 6.93
C PHE A 539 33.21 -34.24 5.92
N ASN A 540 33.78 -35.27 5.29
CA ASN A 540 34.70 -35.11 4.18
C ASN A 540 33.91 -35.13 2.87
N LEU A 541 34.10 -34.10 2.04
CA LEU A 541 33.45 -33.98 0.75
C LEU A 541 34.44 -34.38 -0.35
N HIS A 542 34.25 -35.57 -0.94
CA HIS A 542 35.11 -36.07 -1.99
C HIS A 542 35.08 -35.15 -3.23
N GLY A 543 36.14 -35.20 -4.03
CA GLY A 543 36.21 -34.42 -5.26
C GLY A 543 35.15 -34.82 -6.29
N ASN A 544 34.60 -33.86 -7.03
CA ASN A 544 33.54 -34.03 -8.02
C ASN A 544 32.32 -34.83 -7.49
N SER A 545 31.97 -34.63 -6.22
CA SER A 545 30.89 -35.38 -5.56
C SER A 545 29.85 -34.47 -4.90
N VAL A 546 28.61 -34.95 -4.86
CA VAL A 546 27.48 -34.34 -4.14
C VAL A 546 27.31 -35.06 -2.81
N ASN A 547 27.17 -34.30 -1.72
CA ASN A 547 26.61 -34.80 -0.47
C ASN A 547 25.23 -34.19 -0.23
N ASN A 548 24.26 -35.01 0.18
CA ASN A 548 22.88 -34.60 0.40
C ASN A 548 22.46 -34.96 1.83
N LEU A 549 22.32 -33.96 2.69
CA LEU A 549 21.93 -34.10 4.08
C LEU A 549 20.44 -33.82 4.24
N LYS A 550 19.72 -34.69 4.94
CA LYS A 550 18.30 -34.50 5.24
C LYS A 550 18.09 -34.27 6.73
N VAL A 551 17.40 -33.18 7.05
CA VAL A 551 17.10 -32.76 8.42
C VAL A 551 15.60 -32.65 8.58
N SER A 552 15.05 -33.19 9.67
CA SER A 552 13.64 -33.04 10.04
C SER A 552 13.54 -32.28 11.35
N VAL A 553 12.86 -31.13 11.32
CA VAL A 553 12.67 -30.26 12.49
C VAL A 553 11.20 -30.28 12.90
N PRO A 554 10.86 -30.76 14.11
CA PRO A 554 9.49 -30.77 14.60
C PRO A 554 8.89 -29.37 14.77
N TYR A 555 7.59 -29.20 14.49
CA TYR A 555 6.89 -27.92 14.67
C TYR A 555 7.00 -27.38 16.10
N THR A 556 7.02 -28.26 17.09
CA THR A 556 7.10 -27.88 18.51
C THR A 556 8.36 -27.10 18.87
N TRP A 557 9.41 -27.17 18.03
CA TRP A 557 10.69 -26.50 18.26
C TRP A 557 10.68 -25.06 17.74
N PHE A 558 9.95 -24.77 16.66
CA PHE A 558 9.92 -23.44 16.06
C PHE A 558 8.56 -22.72 16.19
N GLY A 559 7.47 -23.44 16.45
CA GLY A 559 6.10 -22.93 16.38
C GLY A 559 5.69 -21.93 17.47
N LYS A 560 6.48 -21.76 18.54
CA LYS A 560 6.14 -20.90 19.69
C LYS A 560 6.56 -19.43 19.51
N GLU A 561 7.54 -19.16 18.66
CA GLU A 561 8.18 -17.84 18.55
C GLU A 561 8.22 -17.32 17.10
N LEU A 562 7.16 -17.58 16.32
CA LEU A 562 7.09 -17.24 14.89
C LEU A 562 6.95 -15.74 14.57
N GLY A 563 6.71 -14.89 15.57
CA GLY A 563 6.41 -13.47 15.38
C GLY A 563 5.07 -13.21 14.68
N GLU A 564 4.79 -11.94 14.33
CA GLU A 564 3.49 -11.55 13.74
C GLU A 564 3.30 -11.98 12.29
N ASN A 565 4.38 -12.14 11.52
CA ASN A 565 4.33 -12.40 10.08
C ASN A 565 4.58 -13.88 9.72
N HIS A 566 4.88 -14.72 10.72
CA HIS A 566 5.11 -16.16 10.54
C HIS A 566 6.19 -16.47 9.50
N LEU A 567 7.29 -15.72 9.56
CA LEU A 567 8.43 -15.82 8.65
C LEU A 567 9.59 -16.52 9.33
N LEU A 568 10.24 -17.43 8.61
CA LEU A 568 11.46 -18.11 9.05
C LEU A 568 12.58 -17.87 8.03
N ARG A 569 13.81 -17.75 8.54
CA ARG A 569 15.03 -17.85 7.74
C ARG A 569 15.71 -19.17 8.02
N LEU A 570 16.01 -19.88 6.95
CA LEU A 570 16.85 -21.07 6.96
C LEU A 570 18.24 -20.62 6.53
N THR A 571 19.27 -21.00 7.28
CA THR A 571 20.66 -20.71 6.93
C THR A 571 21.49 -21.98 6.96
N ALA A 572 22.46 -22.05 6.05
CA ALA A 572 23.48 -23.09 6.01
C ALA A 572 24.83 -22.42 5.79
N VAL A 573 25.70 -22.47 6.78
CA VAL A 573 27.07 -21.94 6.74
C VAL A 573 28.04 -23.10 6.63
N LEU A 574 28.79 -23.18 5.53
CA LEU A 574 29.79 -24.21 5.32
C LEU A 574 31.19 -23.59 5.40
N ARG A 575 32.06 -24.21 6.20
CA ARG A 575 33.48 -23.90 6.27
C ARG A 575 34.28 -25.01 5.61
N ASP A 576 35.17 -24.62 4.71
CA ASP A 576 36.27 -25.46 4.22
C ASP A 576 37.45 -25.30 5.17
N GLU A 577 37.78 -26.36 5.91
CA GLU A 577 38.84 -26.33 6.93
C GLU A 577 40.24 -26.15 6.32
N ASP A 578 40.44 -26.57 5.07
CA ASP A 578 41.75 -26.52 4.41
C ASP A 578 42.04 -25.12 3.83
N SER A 579 41.02 -24.47 3.26
CA SER A 579 41.17 -23.16 2.61
C SER A 579 40.67 -21.98 3.45
N SER A 580 39.99 -22.24 4.56
CA SER A 580 39.28 -21.25 5.37
C SER A 580 38.22 -20.44 4.60
N PHE A 581 37.79 -20.90 3.43
CA PHE A 581 36.66 -20.33 2.70
C PHE A 581 35.34 -20.62 3.42
N MET A 582 34.44 -19.65 3.36
CA MET A 582 33.11 -19.71 3.96
C MET A 582 32.08 -19.65 2.84
N TYR A 583 31.07 -20.49 2.91
CA TYR A 583 29.94 -20.50 1.98
C TYR A 583 28.66 -20.31 2.77
N LEU A 584 27.70 -19.58 2.21
CA LEU A 584 26.38 -19.40 2.80
C LEU A 584 25.30 -19.71 1.78
N ALA A 585 24.34 -20.52 2.19
CA ALA A 585 23.02 -20.59 1.57
C ALA A 585 21.97 -20.11 2.55
N GLN A 586 20.95 -19.43 2.04
CA GLN A 586 19.84 -18.96 2.85
C GLN A 586 18.55 -19.02 2.05
N GLU A 587 17.46 -19.36 2.74
CA GLU A 587 16.12 -19.41 2.19
C GLU A 587 15.15 -18.80 3.20
N GLU A 588 14.16 -18.05 2.72
CA GLU A 588 13.11 -17.49 3.56
C GLU A 588 11.79 -18.19 3.24
N ILE A 589 11.10 -18.66 4.28
CA ILE A 589 9.83 -19.36 4.16
C ILE A 589 8.76 -18.65 5.00
N SER A 590 7.54 -18.63 4.49
CA SER A 590 6.36 -18.22 5.24
C SER A 590 5.55 -19.43 5.64
N ILE A 591 5.04 -19.43 6.88
CA ILE A 591 4.13 -20.47 7.36
C ILE A 591 2.70 -20.07 7.00
N GLY A 592 2.05 -20.93 6.21
CA GLY A 592 0.87 -20.64 5.42
C GLY A 592 -0.48 -21.01 6.03
N ASP A 593 -1.47 -20.37 5.40
CA ASP A 593 -2.93 -20.37 5.47
C ASP A 593 -3.65 -20.25 6.82
N SER A 594 -4.69 -19.42 6.79
CA SER A 594 -5.60 -19.25 7.91
C SER A 594 -6.40 -20.53 8.13
N PRO A 595 -6.55 -21.00 9.37
CA PRO A 595 -7.38 -22.17 9.69
C PRO A 595 -8.89 -21.89 9.54
N LEU A 596 -9.27 -20.72 9.01
CA LEU A 596 -10.63 -20.27 8.83
C LEU A 596 -11.10 -20.47 7.39
N THR A 597 -12.20 -21.21 7.22
CA THR A 597 -12.93 -21.32 5.96
C THR A 597 -14.27 -20.58 6.08
N ILE A 598 -14.66 -19.83 5.05
CA ILE A 598 -15.93 -19.11 4.98
C ILE A 598 -16.75 -19.65 3.81
N GLU A 599 -17.96 -20.09 4.10
CA GLU A 599 -18.93 -20.60 3.13
C GLU A 599 -20.19 -19.74 3.14
N PHE A 600 -20.63 -19.36 1.95
CA PHE A 600 -21.91 -18.67 1.75
C PHE A 600 -22.97 -19.64 1.22
N PRO A 601 -24.25 -19.35 1.43
CA PRO A 601 -25.33 -19.96 0.68
C PRO A 601 -25.14 -19.74 -0.84
N GLU A 602 -25.61 -20.68 -1.65
CA GLU A 602 -25.51 -20.60 -3.11
C GLU A 602 -26.21 -19.36 -3.70
N ASN A 603 -27.34 -18.98 -3.10
CA ASN A 603 -28.14 -17.84 -3.53
C ASN A 603 -28.37 -16.89 -2.36
N MET A 604 -28.11 -15.60 -2.58
CA MET A 604 -28.40 -14.54 -1.64
C MET A 604 -29.02 -13.36 -2.39
N VAL A 605 -30.09 -12.82 -1.82
CA VAL A 605 -30.84 -11.69 -2.37
C VAL A 605 -30.75 -10.52 -1.41
N GLN A 606 -30.67 -9.32 -1.96
CA GLN A 606 -30.69 -8.08 -1.20
C GLN A 606 -31.95 -8.02 -0.31
N TYR A 607 -31.77 -7.57 0.93
CA TYR A 607 -32.83 -7.45 1.95
C TYR A 607 -33.44 -8.77 2.45
N GLU A 608 -32.98 -9.93 1.97
CA GLU A 608 -33.39 -11.24 2.50
C GLU A 608 -32.39 -11.74 3.56
N PRO A 609 -32.85 -12.28 4.70
CA PRO A 609 -31.97 -12.89 5.69
C PRO A 609 -31.15 -14.05 5.10
N SER A 610 -29.88 -14.13 5.47
CA SER A 610 -28.94 -15.17 5.04
C SER A 610 -27.97 -15.51 6.16
N THR A 611 -27.34 -16.68 6.09
CA THR A 611 -26.39 -17.15 7.10
C THR A 611 -25.14 -17.69 6.40
N ALA A 612 -23.98 -17.10 6.67
CA ALA A 612 -22.70 -17.67 6.27
C ALA A 612 -22.18 -18.61 7.36
N LYS A 613 -21.43 -19.63 6.97
CA LYS A 613 -20.77 -20.57 7.87
C LYS A 613 -19.29 -20.26 7.92
N ILE A 614 -18.75 -20.12 9.12
CA ILE A 614 -17.31 -20.00 9.36
C ILE A 614 -16.85 -21.25 10.10
N SER A 615 -15.87 -21.95 9.54
CA SER A 615 -15.27 -23.15 10.14
C SER A 615 -13.83 -22.86 10.55
N LEU A 616 -13.50 -23.13 11.82
CA LEU A 616 -12.17 -23.05 12.40
C LEU A 616 -11.63 -24.45 12.62
N GLN A 617 -10.67 -24.88 11.82
CA GLN A 617 -9.95 -26.15 12.02
C GLN A 617 -8.69 -25.91 12.85
N ASN A 618 -8.58 -26.47 14.05
CA ASN A 618 -7.36 -26.32 14.85
C ASN A 618 -6.19 -27.09 14.18
N PRO A 619 -5.14 -26.39 13.70
CA PRO A 619 -4.02 -27.05 13.02
C PRO A 619 -3.00 -27.63 14.00
N LEU A 620 -3.06 -27.29 15.29
CA LEU A 620 -2.07 -27.67 16.29
C LEU A 620 -2.42 -28.99 16.97
N MET A 621 -1.41 -29.59 17.62
CA MET A 621 -1.55 -30.77 18.49
C MET A 621 -2.01 -30.41 19.92
N GLU A 622 -2.19 -29.12 20.20
CA GLU A 622 -2.66 -28.58 21.48
C GLU A 622 -3.96 -27.77 21.28
N PRO A 623 -4.79 -27.57 22.31
CA PRO A 623 -6.00 -26.77 22.18
C PRO A 623 -5.69 -25.29 21.90
N LEU A 624 -6.50 -24.66 21.05
CA LEU A 624 -6.49 -23.21 20.90
C LEU A 624 -7.36 -22.60 22.00
N GLU A 625 -6.80 -21.73 22.82
CA GLU A 625 -7.48 -21.14 23.97
C GLU A 625 -7.91 -19.69 23.72
N GLN A 626 -9.04 -19.30 24.31
CA GLN A 626 -9.59 -17.94 24.21
C GLN A 626 -9.81 -17.50 22.76
N CYS A 627 -10.31 -18.41 21.92
CA CYS A 627 -10.60 -18.15 20.52
C CYS A 627 -11.70 -17.09 20.38
N VAL A 628 -11.38 -16.02 19.67
CA VAL A 628 -12.30 -14.97 19.23
C VAL A 628 -12.21 -14.84 17.72
N ILE A 629 -13.37 -14.89 17.06
CA ILE A 629 -13.50 -14.58 15.63
C ILE A 629 -14.16 -13.21 15.49
N ALA A 630 -13.42 -12.24 14.95
CA ALA A 630 -13.95 -10.95 14.54
C ALA A 630 -14.41 -11.04 13.07
N VAL A 631 -15.63 -10.61 12.77
CA VAL A 631 -16.22 -10.67 11.43
C VAL A 631 -16.63 -9.27 10.98
N THR A 632 -16.27 -8.93 9.73
CA THR A 632 -16.64 -7.68 9.06
C THR A 632 -17.09 -7.97 7.62
N GLY A 633 -17.87 -7.07 7.03
CA GLY A 633 -18.24 -7.17 5.62
C GLY A 633 -19.21 -6.06 5.25
N ARG A 634 -18.81 -5.17 4.34
CA ARG A 634 -19.65 -4.03 3.93
C ARG A 634 -20.95 -4.53 3.30
N GLY A 635 -22.07 -3.93 3.70
CA GLY A 635 -23.40 -4.35 3.27
C GLY A 635 -23.87 -5.68 3.86
N LEU A 636 -23.04 -6.41 4.61
CA LEU A 636 -23.36 -7.69 5.24
C LEU A 636 -23.44 -7.54 6.77
N ILE A 637 -22.37 -7.06 7.39
CA ILE A 637 -22.23 -6.94 8.84
C ILE A 637 -22.19 -5.45 9.21
N TYR A 638 -23.05 -5.04 10.15
CA TYR A 638 -22.97 -3.70 10.71
C TYR A 638 -21.69 -3.58 11.56
N ARG A 639 -20.75 -2.75 11.12
CA ARG A 639 -19.42 -2.55 11.74
C ARG A 639 -18.67 -3.89 11.86
N GLN A 640 -18.27 -4.25 13.07
CA GLN A 640 -17.58 -5.49 13.39
C GLN A 640 -18.39 -6.26 14.44
N ARG A 641 -18.47 -7.58 14.28
CA ARG A 641 -19.03 -8.49 15.30
C ARG A 641 -17.94 -9.44 15.80
N ASN A 642 -17.90 -9.65 17.12
CA ASN A 642 -16.93 -10.54 17.76
C ASN A 642 -17.66 -11.74 18.35
N TYR A 643 -17.20 -12.95 18.00
CA TYR A 643 -17.75 -14.22 18.47
C TYR A 643 -16.71 -14.94 19.33
N ARG A 644 -17.07 -15.24 20.57
CA ARG A 644 -16.20 -15.95 21.52
C ARG A 644 -16.49 -17.44 21.45
N LEU A 645 -15.50 -18.23 21.01
CA LEU A 645 -15.61 -19.68 20.89
C LEU A 645 -15.06 -20.42 22.12
N GLY A 646 -14.30 -19.74 23.00
CA GLY A 646 -13.66 -20.40 24.13
C GLY A 646 -12.45 -21.22 23.67
N SER A 647 -12.40 -22.50 24.02
CA SER A 647 -11.29 -23.38 23.64
C SER A 647 -11.69 -24.36 22.54
N VAL A 648 -10.86 -24.47 21.49
CA VAL A 648 -11.03 -25.44 20.39
C VAL A 648 -10.00 -26.54 20.56
N GLN A 649 -10.43 -27.80 20.62
CA GLN A 649 -9.56 -28.94 20.92
C GLN A 649 -8.55 -29.22 19.80
N ALA A 650 -7.46 -29.92 20.13
CA ALA A 650 -6.43 -30.30 19.18
C ALA A 650 -7.04 -31.02 17.97
N LYS A 651 -6.66 -30.60 16.75
CA LYS A 651 -7.14 -31.17 15.47
C LYS A 651 -8.67 -31.18 15.25
N SER A 652 -9.46 -30.56 16.14
CA SER A 652 -10.92 -30.48 15.98
C SER A 652 -11.33 -29.28 15.12
N THR A 653 -12.52 -29.37 14.54
CA THR A 653 -13.15 -28.25 13.82
C THR A 653 -14.30 -27.69 14.63
N GLN A 654 -14.34 -26.37 14.77
CA GLN A 654 -15.46 -25.64 15.37
C GLN A 654 -16.15 -24.81 14.29
N GLU A 655 -17.47 -24.91 14.20
CA GLU A 655 -18.28 -24.19 13.23
C GLU A 655 -19.07 -23.06 13.91
N LEU A 656 -19.31 -22.00 13.16
CA LEU A 656 -20.02 -20.80 13.60
C LEU A 656 -20.94 -20.31 12.48
N GLU A 657 -22.21 -20.11 12.81
CA GLU A 657 -23.20 -19.52 11.92
C GLU A 657 -23.27 -18.00 12.11
N ILE A 658 -23.14 -17.27 11.00
CA ILE A 658 -23.14 -15.81 10.97
C ILE A 658 -24.39 -15.31 10.26
N PRO A 659 -25.46 -14.96 10.99
CA PRO A 659 -26.67 -14.42 10.39
C PRO A 659 -26.49 -12.94 10.03
N PHE A 660 -26.93 -12.58 8.82
CA PHE A 660 -26.96 -11.22 8.31
C PHE A 660 -28.08 -10.99 7.30
N THR A 661 -28.29 -9.74 6.91
CA THR A 661 -29.22 -9.36 5.85
C THR A 661 -28.49 -8.40 4.92
N PRO A 662 -28.19 -8.82 3.67
CA PRO A 662 -27.51 -7.96 2.72
C PRO A 662 -28.27 -6.66 2.47
N THR A 663 -27.59 -5.52 2.51
CA THR A 663 -28.21 -4.22 2.25
C THR A 663 -27.90 -3.68 0.85
N ARG A 664 -26.99 -4.32 0.13
CA ARG A 664 -26.53 -3.95 -1.22
C ARG A 664 -26.47 -5.18 -2.11
N ALA A 665 -26.80 -4.99 -3.39
CA ALA A 665 -26.60 -6.00 -4.42
C ALA A 665 -25.17 -5.89 -5.01
N GLY A 666 -24.74 -6.95 -5.70
CA GLY A 666 -23.42 -7.04 -6.33
C GLY A 666 -22.37 -7.76 -5.49
N PRO A 667 -21.09 -7.69 -5.91
CA PRO A 667 -19.98 -8.33 -5.20
C PRO A 667 -19.89 -7.84 -3.75
N SER A 668 -19.85 -8.76 -2.82
CA SER A 668 -19.75 -8.49 -1.38
C SER A 668 -18.76 -9.45 -0.74
N ARG A 669 -17.97 -8.94 0.20
CA ARG A 669 -16.92 -9.71 0.88
C ARG A 669 -17.19 -9.80 2.37
N LEU A 670 -17.08 -11.01 2.91
CA LEU A 670 -17.01 -11.26 4.36
C LEU A 670 -15.57 -11.57 4.72
N THR A 671 -15.06 -10.89 5.75
CA THR A 671 -13.72 -11.11 6.31
C THR A 671 -13.84 -11.58 7.75
N ALA A 672 -13.06 -12.59 8.09
CA ALA A 672 -12.98 -13.15 9.43
C ALA A 672 -11.53 -13.10 9.92
N CYS A 673 -11.33 -12.71 11.17
CA CYS A 673 -10.02 -12.66 11.82
C CYS A 673 -10.04 -13.46 13.11
N LEU A 674 -9.19 -14.47 13.21
CA LEU A 674 -8.98 -15.27 14.41
C LEU A 674 -7.98 -14.57 15.33
N THR A 675 -8.28 -14.56 16.63
CA THR A 675 -7.32 -14.28 17.68
C THR A 675 -7.50 -15.32 18.78
N CYS A 676 -6.42 -16.01 19.14
CA CYS A 676 -6.35 -16.89 20.31
C CYS A 676 -4.97 -16.75 20.98
N LEU A 677 -4.69 -17.50 22.05
CA LEU A 677 -3.41 -17.42 22.75
C LEU A 677 -2.25 -18.02 21.93
N GLN A 678 -2.50 -19.08 21.17
CA GLN A 678 -1.49 -19.81 20.41
C GLN A 678 -1.27 -19.23 19.01
N LEU A 679 -2.32 -18.66 18.40
CA LEU A 679 -2.30 -18.12 17.05
C LEU A 679 -2.84 -16.69 17.06
N HIS A 680 -2.11 -15.80 16.40
CA HIS A 680 -2.46 -14.38 16.39
C HIS A 680 -2.75 -13.92 14.97
N ASN A 681 -3.87 -13.19 14.84
CA ASN A 681 -4.18 -12.33 13.70
C ASN A 681 -4.27 -13.03 12.33
N LEU A 682 -4.76 -14.27 12.31
CA LEU A 682 -4.98 -15.03 11.09
C LEU A 682 -6.30 -14.61 10.43
N LYS A 683 -6.23 -14.15 9.18
CA LYS A 683 -7.37 -13.61 8.43
C LYS A 683 -7.79 -14.56 7.32
N SER A 684 -9.09 -14.65 7.09
CA SER A 684 -9.68 -15.32 5.94
C SER A 684 -10.79 -14.44 5.38
N TYR A 685 -11.04 -14.55 4.09
CA TYR A 685 -12.09 -13.80 3.43
C TYR A 685 -12.74 -14.64 2.34
N ARG A 686 -13.99 -14.31 2.03
CA ARG A 686 -14.71 -14.87 0.90
C ARG A 686 -15.56 -13.80 0.25
N THR A 687 -15.51 -13.75 -1.07
CA THR A 687 -16.35 -12.88 -1.89
C THR A 687 -17.45 -13.70 -2.52
N THR A 688 -18.64 -13.10 -2.60
CA THR A 688 -19.84 -13.67 -3.18
C THR A 688 -20.61 -12.57 -3.91
N ASN A 689 -21.57 -12.92 -4.76
CA ASN A 689 -22.41 -11.96 -5.47
C ASN A 689 -23.83 -12.01 -4.92
N ILE A 690 -24.39 -10.84 -4.63
CA ILE A 690 -25.73 -10.69 -4.06
C ILE A 690 -26.68 -10.23 -5.16
N ALA A 691 -27.76 -10.97 -5.38
CA ALA A 691 -28.79 -10.58 -6.34
C ALA A 691 -29.57 -9.35 -5.84
N ALA A 692 -29.97 -8.48 -6.77
CA ALA A 692 -30.89 -7.40 -6.44
C ALA A 692 -32.29 -7.97 -6.11
N ALA A 693 -32.98 -7.30 -5.18
CA ALA A 693 -34.35 -7.64 -4.77
C ALA A 693 -35.39 -7.33 -5.85
#